data_AF-A0A1V0D765-F1
#
_entry.id   AF-A0A1V0D765-F1
#
_cell.length_a   1.000
_cell.length_b   1.000
_cell.length_c   1.000
_cell.angle_alpha   90.00
_cell.angle_beta   90.00
_cell.angle_gamma   90.00
#
_symmetry.space_group_name_H-M   'P 1'
#
loop_
_entity.id
_entity.type
_entity.pdbx_description
1 polymer ?
#
loop_
_entity_poly.entity_id
_entity_poly.type
_entity_poly.pdbx_seq_one_letter_code
_entity_poly.pdbx_strand_id
1 'polypeptide(L)'
;MRKSTGHDSPVEKTGEAVGNPVPVTTKLAKLSPITVTSEEGKASYSAGDQFGYDYTVTSLSKDKISVEGEGCPAKELDPEWSMKCSAKYAVTEEDLERGEAELTAKVKVSDGKRNVTLTETKSVKTSRVWPQAKAFKTPNADPNLAAHLTPMQVIENNTSKYNIRIPAIAVASNGDILASYDLRPLDGAWKGGDSPNENSIVQRRSKDGGKTWGPMTYIAKGKVAGDGERFGWSDPSYVVDHTTGEIFNFHVGSLDAGLPNNPSYHLVNGKVDETYRRTMNFAVSSSKDNGYTWSSRLITNDVLGERAKDVTGCFATSGAGIQKMHEPFKGRLLQQAACKFKTGGFRAITIFSDDHGKTWQSGQFASANAGAPAGQRWNFDENKIAELSDGRLILNSRVSEGYGVYKRIVATSSDGGVNWTDIHIDNNLPDSRNNAQIIRAFPSANNGTLRAKVLLFSNTEKPNNRVDGKVKMSYDDGKSWPIAKQIRNGGTGYTTMAVQPDGSIGLLMEPDTWNKVGYVNFTLKTLAENLPFEVALEKISDVKTTDGTPIAPIKVTSTGNDPALADTYSAEGLPAGLKINAETGQIEGTPAVGNTDVKNFDVKVTLTEAEDGTGIPRTSSQTFKVTLAPNPTPAPAPEPGVVSVVPNAPVFPDASDPVTCTVKPFVTLQPTKGVSYSVTVDGKELDWVEGNPSRFEYDYGKTVVVKAKAVEGFVLAKGAKTQWSWTAPTLDELGCTTTPKPEPKPTPDPKPTPDPKSTIIAQAKAPKYNLVHTGATVV
;
A
#
# COMPACT_ATOMS: atom_id res chain seq x y z
N MET A 1 19.10 -79.51 -11.31
CA MET A 1 19.95 -80.60 -10.81
C MET A 1 21.17 -79.98 -10.12
N ARG A 2 21.41 -80.33 -8.84
CA ARG A 2 22.70 -80.45 -8.13
C ARG A 2 23.71 -79.29 -8.33
N LYS A 3 24.11 -78.52 -7.31
CA LYS A 3 24.70 -78.94 -6.02
C LYS A 3 24.71 -77.79 -5.02
N SER A 4 24.46 -78.12 -3.75
CA SER A 4 24.82 -77.34 -2.58
C SER A 4 26.34 -77.14 -2.51
N THR A 5 26.77 -75.92 -2.23
CA THR A 5 28.04 -75.64 -1.54
C THR A 5 27.70 -74.81 -0.33
N GLY A 6 27.82 -75.42 0.84
CA GLY A 6 27.65 -74.74 2.12
C GLY A 6 28.64 -73.59 2.22
N HIS A 7 28.14 -72.41 2.56
CA HIS A 7 28.95 -71.42 3.23
C HIS A 7 28.68 -71.57 4.72
N ASP A 8 29.61 -72.24 5.40
CA ASP A 8 29.76 -72.16 6.84
C ASP A 8 29.87 -70.67 7.21
N SER A 9 29.01 -70.24 8.13
CA SER A 9 29.13 -68.95 8.77
C SER A 9 30.48 -68.87 9.49
N PRO A 10 31.20 -67.74 9.45
CA PRO A 10 32.40 -67.60 10.26
C PRO A 10 32.02 -67.76 11.72
N VAL A 11 32.68 -68.71 12.38
CA VAL A 11 32.64 -68.93 13.83
C VAL A 11 32.70 -67.57 14.55
N GLU A 12 31.68 -67.27 15.36
CA GLU A 12 31.75 -66.19 16.33
C GLU A 12 33.00 -66.42 17.20
N LYS A 13 34.02 -65.59 17.02
CA LYS A 13 35.10 -65.48 18.00
C LYS A 13 34.51 -64.82 19.23
N THR A 14 34.03 -65.62 20.17
CA THR A 14 33.84 -65.19 21.56
C THR A 14 35.23 -64.97 22.15
N GLY A 15 35.74 -63.74 22.07
CA GLY A 15 36.87 -63.33 22.89
C GLY A 15 36.41 -63.20 24.34
N GLU A 16 37.02 -63.93 25.27
CA GLU A 16 36.92 -63.58 26.68
C GLU A 16 37.52 -62.17 26.87
N ALA A 17 36.69 -61.24 27.35
CA ALA A 17 37.16 -59.93 27.75
C ALA A 17 38.01 -60.09 29.02
N VAL A 18 39.33 -60.24 28.85
CA VAL A 18 40.28 -60.22 29.97
C VAL A 18 40.66 -58.76 30.24
N GLY A 19 40.04 -58.20 31.29
CA GLY A 19 40.37 -56.90 31.85
C GLY A 19 39.93 -56.87 33.31
N ASN A 20 40.60 -56.07 34.15
CA ASN A 20 40.13 -55.85 35.52
C ASN A 20 38.69 -55.33 35.48
N PRO A 21 37.76 -55.82 36.33
CA PRO A 21 36.40 -55.29 36.40
C PRO A 21 36.47 -53.79 36.61
N VAL A 22 35.97 -53.02 35.63
CA VAL A 22 35.73 -51.59 35.85
C VAL A 22 34.56 -51.54 36.84
N PRO A 23 34.71 -50.93 38.03
CA PRO A 23 33.60 -50.81 38.96
C PRO A 23 32.49 -50.01 38.29
N VAL A 24 31.41 -50.68 37.90
CA VAL A 24 30.18 -50.00 37.52
C VAL A 24 29.72 -49.28 38.78
N THR A 25 29.71 -47.95 38.76
CA THR A 25 29.30 -47.16 39.91
C THR A 25 27.87 -47.57 40.29
N THR A 26 27.70 -48.24 41.43
CA THR A 26 26.38 -48.65 41.91
C THR A 26 25.53 -47.40 42.08
N LYS A 27 24.39 -47.34 41.38
CA LYS A 27 23.43 -46.24 41.50
C LYS A 27 23.04 -46.09 42.98
N LEU A 28 23.04 -44.86 43.51
CA LEU A 28 22.70 -44.58 44.91
C LEU A 28 21.22 -44.83 45.21
N ALA A 29 20.36 -44.51 44.25
CA ALA A 29 18.92 -44.69 44.33
C ALA A 29 18.33 -44.80 42.91
N LYS A 30 17.04 -45.11 42.84
CA LYS A 30 16.22 -45.02 41.62
C LYS A 30 14.91 -44.27 41.90
N LEU A 31 14.34 -43.67 40.85
CA LEU A 31 13.00 -43.10 40.87
C LEU A 31 12.00 -44.05 40.22
N SER A 32 10.77 -44.08 40.73
CA SER A 32 9.64 -44.64 39.99
C SER A 32 9.18 -43.66 38.90
N PRO A 33 8.48 -44.15 37.85
CA PRO A 33 7.75 -43.27 36.94
C PRO A 33 6.79 -42.35 37.69
N ILE A 34 6.62 -41.14 37.16
CA ILE A 34 5.68 -40.16 37.73
C ILE A 34 4.24 -40.66 37.56
N THR A 35 3.47 -40.63 38.64
CA THR A 35 2.01 -40.88 38.63
C THR A 35 1.29 -39.57 38.86
N VAL A 36 0.41 -39.16 37.94
CA VAL A 36 -0.39 -37.93 38.12
C VAL A 36 -1.57 -38.29 39.02
N THR A 37 -1.82 -37.48 40.04
CA THR A 37 -2.77 -37.80 41.12
C THR A 37 -4.01 -36.94 41.12
N SER A 38 -4.00 -35.80 40.41
CA SER A 38 -5.14 -34.88 40.35
C SER A 38 -5.10 -34.03 39.09
N GLU A 39 -6.29 -33.56 38.70
CA GLU A 39 -6.53 -32.60 37.61
C GLU A 39 -6.09 -33.06 36.20
N GLU A 40 -5.72 -34.32 35.99
CA GLU A 40 -5.47 -34.89 34.65
C GLU A 40 -6.78 -35.13 33.88
N GLY A 41 -6.75 -34.96 32.57
CA GLY A 41 -7.88 -35.26 31.68
C GLY A 41 -8.99 -34.21 31.65
N LYS A 42 -8.78 -32.99 32.16
CA LYS A 42 -9.74 -31.88 31.97
C LYS A 42 -9.97 -31.60 30.49
N ALA A 43 -11.20 -31.18 30.17
CA ALA A 43 -11.57 -30.74 28.82
C ALA A 43 -10.82 -29.46 28.39
N SER A 44 -10.49 -28.57 29.32
CA SER A 44 -9.68 -27.38 29.07
C SER A 44 -8.91 -26.98 30.33
N TYR A 45 -7.69 -26.47 30.15
CA TYR A 45 -6.84 -25.91 31.20
C TYR A 45 -6.64 -24.41 31.04
N SER A 46 -6.28 -23.75 32.14
CA SER A 46 -5.84 -22.35 32.21
C SER A 46 -4.49 -22.23 32.91
N ALA A 47 -3.77 -21.14 32.64
CA ALA A 47 -2.49 -20.89 33.31
C ALA A 47 -2.73 -20.77 34.83
N GLY A 48 -1.93 -21.47 35.62
CA GLY A 48 -2.08 -21.58 37.07
C GLY A 48 -2.85 -22.82 37.54
N ASP A 49 -3.52 -23.57 36.66
CA ASP A 49 -4.05 -24.90 37.01
C ASP A 49 -2.93 -25.80 37.53
N GLN A 50 -3.21 -26.67 38.49
CA GLN A 50 -2.18 -27.49 39.14
C GLN A 50 -2.36 -28.99 38.88
N PHE A 51 -1.32 -29.65 38.37
CA PHE A 51 -1.21 -31.10 38.42
C PHE A 51 -0.58 -31.51 39.75
N GLY A 52 -1.27 -32.35 40.53
CA GLY A 52 -0.60 -33.12 41.59
C GLY A 52 0.07 -34.35 40.98
N TYR A 53 1.27 -34.69 41.43
CA TYR A 53 1.95 -35.89 40.99
C TYR A 53 2.82 -36.52 42.08
N ASP A 54 2.94 -37.84 42.02
CA ASP A 54 3.69 -38.67 42.93
C ASP A 54 4.85 -39.37 42.23
N TYR A 55 5.94 -39.58 42.97
CA TYR A 55 7.05 -40.43 42.59
C TYR A 55 7.67 -41.06 43.84
N THR A 56 8.36 -42.18 43.67
CA THR A 56 9.00 -42.93 44.77
C THR A 56 10.50 -42.92 44.59
N VAL A 57 11.23 -42.58 45.65
CA VAL A 57 12.69 -42.74 45.74
C VAL A 57 12.98 -44.04 46.45
N THR A 58 13.72 -44.94 45.82
CA THR A 58 14.18 -46.20 46.44
C THR A 58 15.69 -46.17 46.59
N SER A 59 16.18 -46.33 47.83
CA SER A 59 17.61 -46.47 48.10
C SER A 59 18.13 -47.78 47.50
N LEU A 60 19.24 -47.69 46.78
CA LEU A 60 20.00 -48.84 46.28
C LEU A 60 21.38 -48.94 46.95
N SER A 61 21.65 -48.03 47.89
CA SER A 61 22.89 -47.96 48.65
C SER A 61 22.86 -48.94 49.81
N LYS A 62 24.03 -49.46 50.17
CA LYS A 62 24.23 -50.27 51.40
C LYS A 62 24.38 -49.39 52.64
N ASP A 63 24.69 -48.12 52.44
CA ASP A 63 24.77 -47.09 53.47
C ASP A 63 23.54 -46.18 53.40
N LYS A 64 23.18 -45.56 54.51
CA LYS A 64 22.14 -44.52 54.56
C LYS A 64 22.49 -43.37 53.61
N ILE A 65 21.49 -42.89 52.87
CA ILE A 65 21.65 -41.77 51.94
C ILE A 65 20.85 -40.56 52.40
N SER A 66 21.33 -39.35 52.14
CA SER A 66 20.51 -38.15 52.17
C SER A 66 19.71 -38.02 50.87
N VAL A 67 18.52 -37.45 50.98
CA VAL A 67 17.59 -37.23 49.88
C VAL A 67 17.05 -35.80 49.94
N GLU A 68 17.20 -35.07 48.84
CA GLU A 68 16.64 -33.73 48.66
C GLU A 68 15.83 -33.73 47.36
N GLY A 69 14.50 -33.75 47.50
CA GLY A 69 13.56 -33.74 46.37
C GLY A 69 12.26 -33.04 46.78
N GLU A 70 11.57 -32.45 45.81
CA GLU A 70 10.33 -31.73 46.06
C GLU A 70 9.25 -32.66 46.62
N GLY A 71 8.65 -32.29 47.75
CA GLY A 71 7.56 -33.07 48.33
C GLY A 71 7.99 -34.38 49.01
N CYS A 72 9.29 -34.60 49.20
CA CYS A 72 9.80 -35.76 49.93
C CYS A 72 9.70 -35.53 51.45
N PRO A 73 9.03 -36.41 52.21
CA PRO A 73 8.78 -36.21 53.63
C PRO A 73 10.02 -36.43 54.52
N ALA A 74 11.01 -37.19 54.05
CA ALA A 74 12.23 -37.50 54.78
C ALA A 74 13.47 -36.98 54.03
N LYS A 75 14.46 -36.51 54.79
CA LYS A 75 15.76 -36.04 54.26
C LYS A 75 16.82 -37.12 54.20
N GLU A 76 16.53 -38.30 54.73
CA GLU A 76 17.42 -39.47 54.74
C GLU A 76 16.61 -40.71 54.42
N LEU A 77 17.27 -41.71 53.83
CA LEU A 77 16.67 -42.99 53.48
C LEU A 77 17.65 -44.12 53.84
N ASP A 78 17.18 -45.06 54.64
CA ASP A 78 17.94 -46.24 55.01
C ASP A 78 18.17 -47.17 53.80
N PRO A 79 19.17 -48.06 53.86
CA PRO A 79 19.40 -49.06 52.83
C PRO A 79 18.12 -49.84 52.49
N GLU A 80 17.87 -50.02 51.18
CA GLU A 80 16.71 -50.75 50.62
C GLU A 80 15.33 -50.13 50.90
N TRP A 81 15.23 -49.03 51.65
CA TRP A 81 13.96 -48.37 51.91
C TRP A 81 13.48 -47.56 50.71
N SER A 82 12.17 -47.34 50.67
CA SER A 82 11.52 -46.50 49.67
C SER A 82 10.69 -45.42 50.35
N MET A 83 10.68 -44.23 49.76
CA MET A 83 9.90 -43.09 50.21
C MET A 83 9.08 -42.54 49.05
N LYS A 84 7.79 -42.31 49.31
CA LYS A 84 6.90 -41.61 48.39
C LYS A 84 7.05 -40.10 48.58
N CYS A 85 7.21 -39.38 47.49
CA CYS A 85 7.24 -37.93 47.42
C CYS A 85 6.05 -37.43 46.59
N SER A 86 5.45 -36.31 46.99
CA SER A 86 4.27 -35.74 46.34
C SER A 86 4.48 -34.26 46.06
N ALA A 87 4.43 -33.89 44.79
CA ALA A 87 4.71 -32.54 44.31
C ALA A 87 3.54 -31.98 43.49
N LYS A 88 3.62 -30.69 43.17
CA LYS A 88 2.63 -30.01 42.33
C LYS A 88 3.32 -29.28 41.20
N TYR A 89 2.63 -29.19 40.07
CA TYR A 89 3.11 -28.45 38.91
C TYR A 89 2.04 -27.46 38.46
N ALA A 90 2.39 -26.18 38.40
CA ALA A 90 1.51 -25.15 37.88
C ALA A 90 1.66 -25.06 36.36
N VAL A 91 0.56 -25.28 35.63
CA VAL A 91 0.48 -25.16 34.18
C VAL A 91 0.80 -23.71 33.78
N THR A 92 1.75 -23.53 32.88
CA THR A 92 2.16 -22.24 32.34
C THR A 92 1.43 -21.94 31.02
N GLU A 93 1.46 -20.68 30.57
CA GLU A 93 0.94 -20.32 29.25
C GLU A 93 1.70 -21.05 28.13
N GLU A 94 3.00 -21.28 28.31
CA GLU A 94 3.80 -22.05 27.35
C GLU A 94 3.40 -23.54 27.29
N ASP A 95 2.99 -24.13 28.41
CA ASP A 95 2.48 -25.51 28.43
C ASP A 95 1.15 -25.61 27.68
N LEU A 96 0.28 -24.61 27.82
CA LEU A 96 -0.97 -24.53 27.07
C LEU A 96 -0.69 -24.42 25.57
N GLU A 97 0.24 -23.56 25.16
CA GLU A 97 0.64 -23.41 23.75
C GLU A 97 1.28 -24.68 23.19
N ARG A 98 2.13 -25.37 23.96
CA ARG A 98 2.68 -26.68 23.59
C ARG A 98 1.62 -27.78 23.54
N GLY A 99 0.49 -27.59 24.23
CA GLY A 99 -0.56 -28.59 24.43
C GLY A 99 -0.16 -29.72 25.38
N GLU A 100 1.00 -29.59 26.03
CA GLU A 100 1.46 -30.47 27.10
C GLU A 100 2.40 -29.76 28.09
N ALA A 101 2.32 -30.18 29.35
CA ALA A 101 3.25 -29.84 30.42
C ALA A 101 4.20 -31.01 30.67
N GLU A 102 5.50 -30.73 30.81
CA GLU A 102 6.50 -31.74 31.21
C GLU A 102 6.72 -31.68 32.73
N LEU A 103 6.08 -32.61 33.44
CA LEU A 103 6.31 -32.80 34.88
C LEU A 103 7.71 -33.37 35.08
N THR A 104 8.48 -32.81 36.01
CA THR A 104 9.86 -33.24 36.28
C THR A 104 10.07 -33.46 37.77
N ALA A 105 10.37 -34.70 38.17
CA ALA A 105 10.85 -35.02 39.50
C ALA A 105 12.39 -35.00 39.50
N LYS A 106 12.99 -34.03 40.21
CA LYS A 106 14.45 -33.97 40.43
C LYS A 106 14.77 -34.26 41.89
N VAL A 107 15.60 -35.27 42.12
CA VAL A 107 16.00 -35.70 43.46
C VAL A 107 17.51 -35.80 43.54
N LYS A 108 18.11 -35.05 44.45
CA LYS A 108 19.52 -35.21 44.80
C LYS A 108 19.65 -36.27 45.89
N VAL A 109 20.57 -37.20 45.71
CA VAL A 109 20.91 -38.22 46.69
C VAL A 109 22.41 -38.23 46.98
N SER A 110 22.78 -38.44 48.25
CA SER A 110 24.18 -38.51 48.67
C SER A 110 24.42 -39.58 49.72
N ASP A 111 25.53 -40.29 49.64
CA ASP A 111 26.03 -41.16 50.72
C ASP A 111 27.19 -40.50 51.52
N GLY A 112 27.35 -39.17 51.37
CA GLY A 112 28.45 -38.41 51.96
C GLY A 112 29.77 -38.48 51.17
N LYS A 113 29.91 -39.40 50.21
CA LYS A 113 31.08 -39.50 49.32
C LYS A 113 30.73 -39.18 47.87
N ARG A 114 29.53 -39.57 47.44
CA ARG A 114 29.00 -39.44 46.10
C ARG A 114 27.74 -38.58 46.14
N ASN A 115 27.58 -37.71 45.16
CA ASN A 115 26.38 -36.91 44.96
C ASN A 115 25.81 -37.23 43.58
N VAL A 116 24.56 -37.67 43.51
CA VAL A 116 23.88 -38.01 42.26
C VAL A 116 22.55 -37.26 42.20
N THR A 117 22.26 -36.66 41.06
CA THR A 117 20.91 -36.12 40.77
C THR A 117 20.18 -37.11 39.88
N LEU A 118 19.05 -37.61 40.36
CA LEU A 118 18.11 -38.42 39.60
C LEU A 118 17.04 -37.50 39.01
N THR A 119 16.61 -37.79 37.79
CA THR A 119 15.54 -37.05 37.11
C THR A 119 14.61 -38.02 36.45
N GLU A 120 13.31 -37.83 36.66
CA GLU A 120 12.24 -38.53 35.96
C GLU A 120 11.30 -37.48 35.38
N THR A 121 10.80 -37.70 34.15
CA THR A 121 9.86 -36.78 33.50
C THR A 121 8.60 -37.50 33.01
N LYS A 122 7.48 -36.78 32.95
CA LYS A 122 6.23 -37.24 32.35
C LYS A 122 5.50 -36.08 31.70
N SER A 123 5.18 -36.21 30.41
CA SER A 123 4.34 -35.25 29.70
C SER A 123 2.86 -35.51 30.00
N VAL A 124 2.12 -34.45 30.30
CA VAL A 124 0.68 -34.48 30.56
C VAL A 124 -0.01 -33.50 29.62
N LYS A 125 -1.12 -33.91 29.00
CA LYS A 125 -1.85 -33.07 28.05
C LYS A 125 -2.55 -31.90 28.76
N THR A 126 -2.37 -30.72 28.20
CA THR A 126 -2.91 -29.45 28.69
C THR A 126 -3.85 -28.85 27.65
N SER A 127 -4.82 -29.64 27.20
CA SER A 127 -5.81 -29.23 26.19
C SER A 127 -6.43 -27.87 26.52
N ARG A 128 -6.60 -27.02 25.51
CA ARG A 128 -7.22 -25.70 25.66
C ARG A 128 -8.14 -25.42 24.50
N VAL A 129 -9.28 -24.81 24.80
CA VAL A 129 -10.16 -24.27 23.76
C VAL A 129 -9.61 -22.91 23.33
N TRP A 130 -9.13 -22.84 22.09
CA TRP A 130 -8.55 -21.62 21.53
C TRP A 130 -9.59 -20.78 20.77
N PRO A 131 -9.43 -19.44 20.74
CA PRO A 131 -10.26 -18.58 19.92
C PRO A 131 -10.22 -19.01 18.45
N GLN A 132 -11.41 -19.21 17.88
CA GLN A 132 -11.54 -19.57 16.48
C GLN A 132 -11.05 -18.42 15.59
N ALA A 133 -10.43 -18.78 14.48
CA ALA A 133 -10.07 -17.86 13.42
C ALA A 133 -11.33 -17.25 12.80
N LYS A 134 -11.17 -16.06 12.25
CA LYS A 134 -12.27 -15.30 11.62
C LYS A 134 -11.81 -14.73 10.29
N ALA A 135 -12.77 -14.43 9.43
CA ALA A 135 -12.52 -13.63 8.24
C ALA A 135 -11.81 -12.32 8.60
N PHE A 136 -10.80 -11.95 7.83
CA PHE A 136 -10.03 -10.73 8.06
C PHE A 136 -9.46 -10.20 6.76
N LYS A 137 -9.20 -8.89 6.68
CA LYS A 137 -8.57 -8.33 5.49
C LYS A 137 -7.12 -8.78 5.43
N THR A 138 -6.68 -9.16 4.24
CA THR A 138 -5.26 -9.39 3.97
C THR A 138 -4.48 -8.09 4.24
N PRO A 139 -3.36 -8.12 4.99
CA PRO A 139 -2.61 -6.90 5.29
C PRO A 139 -1.93 -6.32 4.05
N ASN A 140 -1.94 -4.98 3.91
CA ASN A 140 -1.17 -4.25 2.91
C ASN A 140 0.05 -3.59 3.55
N ALA A 141 1.15 -3.52 2.82
CA ALA A 141 2.31 -2.78 3.27
C ALA A 141 1.95 -1.29 3.38
N ASP A 142 2.43 -0.60 4.41
CA ASP A 142 2.12 0.83 4.59
C ASP A 142 3.29 1.70 4.09
N PRO A 143 3.11 2.45 2.98
CA PRO A 143 4.13 3.33 2.43
C PRO A 143 4.44 4.54 3.33
N ASN A 144 3.60 4.83 4.32
CA ASN A 144 3.79 5.97 5.22
C ASN A 144 4.78 5.65 6.34
N LEU A 145 4.97 4.38 6.69
CA LEU A 145 5.92 3.98 7.72
C LEU A 145 7.33 4.45 7.38
N ALA A 146 8.02 4.99 8.39
CA ALA A 146 9.42 5.38 8.25
C ALA A 146 10.30 4.18 7.89
N ALA A 147 11.45 4.45 7.26
CA ALA A 147 12.44 3.41 6.98
C ALA A 147 12.85 2.73 8.30
N HIS A 148 12.71 1.42 8.35
CA HIS A 148 13.00 0.62 9.53
C HIS A 148 13.48 -0.78 9.12
N LEU A 149 14.54 -1.27 9.75
CA LEU A 149 15.02 -2.64 9.61
C LEU A 149 15.47 -3.14 10.98
N THR A 150 14.86 -4.20 11.49
CA THR A 150 15.32 -4.80 12.75
C THR A 150 16.69 -5.47 12.57
N PRO A 151 17.49 -5.58 13.64
CA PRO A 151 18.57 -6.56 13.68
C PRO A 151 18.06 -7.97 13.38
N MET A 152 18.95 -8.84 12.90
CA MET A 152 18.65 -10.26 12.71
C MET A 152 18.37 -10.93 14.07
N GLN A 153 17.16 -11.47 14.23
CA GLN A 153 16.79 -12.29 15.37
C GLN A 153 16.85 -13.76 14.97
N VAL A 154 17.74 -14.55 15.58
CA VAL A 154 17.69 -16.02 15.44
C VAL A 154 16.58 -16.54 16.33
N ILE A 155 15.51 -17.07 15.72
CA ILE A 155 14.35 -17.57 16.45
C ILE A 155 14.45 -19.08 16.73
N GLU A 156 15.32 -19.79 16.02
CA GLU A 156 15.59 -21.20 16.29
C GLU A 156 17.01 -21.60 15.84
N ASN A 157 17.61 -22.53 16.57
CA ASN A 157 18.93 -23.07 16.28
C ASN A 157 18.96 -24.60 16.37
N ASN A 158 19.89 -25.23 15.65
CA ASN A 158 20.13 -26.66 15.78
C ASN A 158 20.66 -27.02 17.18
N THR A 159 20.55 -28.31 17.50
CA THR A 159 21.09 -28.87 18.75
C THR A 159 21.93 -30.10 18.43
N SER A 160 22.46 -30.75 19.48
CA SER A 160 23.09 -32.07 19.34
C SER A 160 22.11 -33.20 18.99
N LYS A 161 20.80 -32.93 18.95
CA LYS A 161 19.75 -33.92 18.64
C LYS A 161 19.09 -33.71 17.29
N TYR A 162 19.09 -32.50 16.74
CA TYR A 162 18.39 -32.19 15.50
C TYR A 162 19.00 -31.00 14.76
N ASN A 163 18.86 -31.00 13.44
CA ASN A 163 19.05 -29.84 12.57
C ASN A 163 17.73 -29.07 12.39
N ILE A 164 17.83 -27.82 11.94
CA ILE A 164 16.69 -26.91 11.73
C ILE A 164 16.81 -26.24 10.36
N ARG A 165 15.76 -26.28 9.54
CA ARG A 165 15.79 -25.77 8.17
C ARG A 165 14.40 -25.40 7.62
N ILE A 166 14.36 -24.77 6.45
CA ILE A 166 13.19 -24.55 5.60
C ILE A 166 12.09 -23.64 6.21
N PRO A 167 12.20 -22.31 6.07
CA PRO A 167 11.27 -21.36 6.66
C PRO A 167 9.95 -21.21 5.89
N ALA A 168 8.85 -21.09 6.64
CA ALA A 168 7.51 -20.69 6.20
C ALA A 168 6.95 -19.62 7.14
N ILE A 169 6.26 -18.61 6.62
CA ILE A 169 5.69 -17.51 7.43
C ILE A 169 4.24 -17.22 7.05
N ALA A 170 3.39 -16.97 8.04
CA ALA A 170 2.02 -16.53 7.88
C ALA A 170 1.61 -15.50 8.94
N VAL A 171 0.57 -14.74 8.65
CA VAL A 171 -0.12 -13.88 9.61
C VAL A 171 -1.53 -14.43 9.83
N ALA A 172 -1.86 -14.73 11.08
CA ALA A 172 -3.14 -15.27 11.48
C ALA A 172 -4.20 -14.15 11.61
N SER A 173 -5.49 -14.53 11.68
CA SER A 173 -6.60 -13.57 11.72
C SER A 173 -6.61 -12.66 12.95
N ASN A 174 -5.95 -13.09 14.03
CA ASN A 174 -5.76 -12.31 15.26
C ASN A 174 -4.51 -11.40 15.23
N GLY A 175 -3.77 -11.37 14.11
CA GLY A 175 -2.56 -10.56 13.93
C GLY A 175 -1.26 -11.24 14.36
N ASP A 176 -1.33 -12.46 14.92
CA ASP A 176 -0.13 -13.21 15.30
C ASP A 176 0.69 -13.61 14.06
N ILE A 177 2.01 -13.62 14.21
CA ILE A 177 2.93 -14.15 13.20
C ILE A 177 3.25 -15.60 13.53
N LEU A 178 3.13 -16.47 12.54
CA LEU A 178 3.48 -17.88 12.62
C LEU A 178 4.73 -18.12 11.77
N ALA A 179 5.80 -18.63 12.40
CA ALA A 179 7.02 -19.04 11.72
C ALA A 179 7.15 -20.56 11.83
N SER A 180 7.06 -21.26 10.71
CA SER A 180 7.21 -22.72 10.64
C SER A 180 8.49 -23.12 9.93
N TYR A 181 9.01 -24.29 10.33
CA TYR A 181 10.24 -24.85 9.81
C TYR A 181 10.33 -26.36 10.10
N ASP A 182 11.28 -27.03 9.45
CA ASP A 182 11.64 -28.41 9.73
C ASP A 182 12.44 -28.51 11.03
N LEU A 183 12.05 -29.47 11.87
CA LEU A 183 12.91 -30.09 12.87
C LEU A 183 13.38 -31.44 12.35
N ARG A 184 14.70 -31.62 12.21
CA ARG A 184 15.29 -32.77 11.52
C ARG A 184 16.14 -33.63 12.46
N PRO A 185 15.60 -34.73 13.03
CA PRO A 185 16.31 -35.54 14.01
C PRO A 185 17.61 -36.14 13.46
N LEU A 186 18.70 -36.08 14.25
CA LEU A 186 20.01 -36.62 13.90
C LEU A 186 20.11 -38.14 14.11
N ASP A 187 19.23 -38.71 14.92
CA ASP A 187 19.02 -40.15 15.10
C ASP A 187 18.04 -40.75 14.08
N GLY A 188 17.52 -39.92 13.16
CA GLY A 188 16.76 -40.35 12.00
C GLY A 188 17.62 -41.05 10.94
N ALA A 189 16.94 -41.71 10.01
CA ALA A 189 17.55 -42.52 8.94
C ALA A 189 18.55 -41.75 8.07
N TRP A 190 18.33 -40.45 7.90
CA TRP A 190 19.15 -39.55 7.08
C TRP A 190 19.92 -38.52 7.91
N LYS A 191 20.07 -38.75 9.22
CA LYS A 191 20.93 -37.97 10.14
C LYS A 191 20.71 -36.45 10.06
N GLY A 192 19.45 -36.04 10.11
CA GLY A 192 19.04 -34.63 10.03
C GLY A 192 19.05 -34.04 8.62
N GLY A 193 19.05 -34.89 7.59
CA GLY A 193 18.92 -34.52 6.18
C GLY A 193 17.50 -34.16 5.75
N ASP A 194 17.32 -33.95 4.45
CA ASP A 194 16.00 -33.82 3.82
C ASP A 194 15.20 -35.14 3.95
N SER A 195 13.93 -35.12 3.53
CA SER A 195 13.13 -36.33 3.34
C SER A 195 13.92 -37.43 2.59
N PRO A 196 13.91 -38.70 3.03
CA PRO A 196 12.95 -39.33 3.94
C PRO A 196 13.37 -39.37 5.41
N ASN A 197 14.26 -38.48 5.87
CA ASN A 197 14.48 -38.35 7.31
C ASN A 197 13.15 -38.13 8.05
N GLU A 198 13.04 -38.62 9.29
CA GLU A 198 11.82 -38.57 10.12
C GLU A 198 11.58 -37.18 10.73
N ASN A 199 11.68 -36.18 9.87
CA ASN A 199 11.52 -34.77 10.16
C ASN A 199 10.12 -34.49 10.72
N SER A 200 10.00 -33.38 11.44
CA SER A 200 8.74 -32.84 11.94
C SER A 200 8.56 -31.42 11.42
N ILE A 201 7.30 -31.03 11.18
CA ILE A 201 6.95 -29.64 10.98
C ILE A 201 6.65 -29.02 12.34
N VAL A 202 7.41 -27.98 12.67
CA VAL A 202 7.25 -27.20 13.90
C VAL A 202 6.96 -25.75 13.59
N GLN A 203 6.55 -25.00 14.62
CA GLN A 203 6.17 -23.59 14.53
C GLN A 203 6.59 -22.85 15.81
N ARG A 204 6.97 -21.57 15.67
CA ARG A 204 6.93 -20.58 16.76
C ARG A 204 5.93 -19.49 16.41
N ARG A 205 5.36 -18.87 17.45
CA ARG A 205 4.37 -17.81 17.35
C ARG A 205 4.92 -16.52 17.92
N SER A 206 4.66 -15.39 17.27
CA SER A 206 4.81 -14.06 17.85
C SER A 206 3.46 -13.36 17.96
N LYS A 207 3.19 -12.77 19.13
CA LYS A 207 1.96 -12.02 19.42
C LYS A 207 2.19 -10.49 19.40
N ASP A 208 3.39 -10.04 19.03
CA ASP A 208 3.84 -8.65 19.22
C ASP A 208 4.60 -8.07 18.01
N GLY A 209 4.28 -8.55 16.80
CA GLY A 209 4.90 -8.08 15.55
C GLY A 209 6.29 -8.69 15.28
N GLY A 210 6.59 -9.83 15.88
CA GLY A 210 7.87 -10.53 15.72
C GLY A 210 8.98 -10.02 16.63
N LYS A 211 8.64 -9.32 17.74
CA LYS A 211 9.64 -8.86 18.72
C LYS A 211 10.04 -10.01 19.64
N THR A 212 9.06 -10.77 20.11
CA THR A 212 9.25 -11.97 20.93
C THR A 212 8.56 -13.18 20.30
N TRP A 213 9.07 -14.37 20.62
CA TRP A 213 8.60 -15.64 20.07
C TRP A 213 8.32 -16.63 21.20
N GLY A 214 7.11 -17.19 21.22
CA GLY A 214 6.66 -18.22 22.16
C GLY A 214 7.35 -19.57 21.95
N PRO A 215 6.97 -20.62 22.70
CA PRO A 215 7.60 -21.94 22.61
C PRO A 215 7.46 -22.55 21.21
N MET A 216 8.35 -23.50 20.89
CA MET A 216 8.21 -24.33 19.70
C MET A 216 7.05 -25.33 19.89
N THR A 217 6.13 -25.37 18.92
CA THR A 217 4.97 -26.26 18.88
C THR A 217 5.01 -27.16 17.64
N TYR A 218 4.37 -28.33 17.67
CA TYR A 218 4.31 -29.23 16.52
C TYR A 218 3.07 -28.97 15.66
N ILE A 219 3.24 -28.90 14.35
CA ILE A 219 2.16 -28.98 13.35
C ILE A 219 1.97 -30.44 12.94
N ALA A 220 3.07 -31.13 12.62
CA ALA A 220 3.08 -32.54 12.27
C ALA A 220 4.37 -33.19 12.80
N LYS A 221 4.23 -34.18 13.69
CA LYS A 221 5.37 -34.85 14.33
C LYS A 221 5.75 -36.11 13.54
N GLY A 222 7.03 -36.21 13.15
CA GLY A 222 7.61 -37.41 12.54
C GLY A 222 7.80 -38.53 13.56
N LYS A 223 8.00 -39.75 13.08
CA LYS A 223 8.26 -40.94 13.91
C LYS A 223 9.57 -41.58 13.48
N VAL A 224 10.63 -41.34 14.26
CA VAL A 224 11.89 -42.09 14.17
C VAL A 224 11.61 -43.53 14.58
N ALA A 225 11.80 -44.47 13.66
CA ALA A 225 11.54 -45.89 13.87
C ALA A 225 12.38 -46.75 12.91
N GLY A 226 12.25 -48.08 13.03
CA GLY A 226 12.81 -49.02 12.06
C GLY A 226 12.07 -48.99 10.72
N ASP A 227 12.57 -49.80 9.78
CA ASP A 227 11.98 -49.95 8.44
C ASP A 227 10.50 -50.37 8.52
N GLY A 228 9.68 -49.81 7.61
CA GLY A 228 8.24 -50.08 7.56
C GLY A 228 7.40 -49.30 8.57
N GLU A 229 7.99 -48.73 9.62
CA GLU A 229 7.28 -47.98 10.66
C GLU A 229 7.58 -46.48 10.70
N ARG A 230 8.71 -46.06 10.10
CA ARG A 230 9.16 -44.67 10.10
C ARG A 230 8.26 -43.77 9.24
N PHE A 231 8.20 -42.49 9.56
CA PHE A 231 7.65 -41.46 8.67
C PHE A 231 8.13 -40.08 9.07
N GLY A 232 8.17 -39.16 8.12
CA GLY A 232 8.64 -37.80 8.32
C GLY A 232 7.83 -36.77 7.53
N TRP A 233 7.84 -35.54 8.03
CA TRP A 233 7.19 -34.39 7.44
C TRP A 233 8.22 -33.30 7.16
N SER A 234 8.25 -32.71 5.96
CA SER A 234 9.28 -31.72 5.59
C SER A 234 8.75 -30.65 4.65
N ASP A 235 9.46 -29.54 4.58
CA ASP A 235 9.28 -28.45 3.63
C ASP A 235 7.94 -27.72 3.78
N PRO A 236 7.71 -27.03 4.92
CA PRO A 236 6.43 -26.39 5.19
C PRO A 236 6.16 -25.20 4.25
N SER A 237 4.89 -25.01 3.92
CA SER A 237 4.39 -23.81 3.23
C SER A 237 3.02 -23.41 3.74
N TYR A 238 2.84 -22.15 4.13
CA TYR A 238 1.53 -21.67 4.56
C TYR A 238 0.64 -21.18 3.41
N VAL A 239 -0.66 -21.39 3.54
CA VAL A 239 -1.71 -20.71 2.78
C VAL A 239 -2.77 -20.25 3.75
N VAL A 240 -3.12 -18.96 3.72
CA VAL A 240 -4.14 -18.39 4.61
C VAL A 240 -5.39 -18.06 3.79
N ASP A 241 -6.53 -18.54 4.24
CA ASP A 241 -7.83 -18.14 3.70
C ASP A 241 -8.34 -16.93 4.47
N HIS A 242 -8.23 -15.74 3.88
CA HIS A 242 -8.71 -14.49 4.48
C HIS A 242 -10.25 -14.41 4.55
N THR A 243 -10.98 -15.25 3.79
CA THR A 243 -12.44 -15.29 3.81
C THR A 243 -12.98 -16.04 5.03
N THR A 244 -12.25 -17.03 5.54
CA THR A 244 -12.67 -17.86 6.69
C THR A 244 -11.80 -17.66 7.93
N GLY A 245 -10.54 -17.24 7.73
CA GLY A 245 -9.49 -17.21 8.74
C GLY A 245 -8.72 -18.54 8.86
N GLU A 246 -9.13 -19.59 8.15
CA GLU A 246 -8.47 -20.91 8.22
C GLU A 246 -7.05 -20.84 7.64
N ILE A 247 -6.12 -21.53 8.30
CA ILE A 247 -4.71 -21.56 7.91
C ILE A 247 -4.36 -23.00 7.53
N PHE A 248 -3.70 -23.15 6.38
CA PHE A 248 -3.20 -24.42 5.88
C PHE A 248 -1.67 -24.42 5.89
N ASN A 249 -1.06 -25.52 6.28
CA ASN A 249 0.38 -25.76 6.18
C ASN A 249 0.58 -27.02 5.32
N PHE A 250 1.13 -26.83 4.12
CA PHE A 250 1.48 -27.89 3.18
C PHE A 250 2.89 -28.39 3.45
N HIS A 251 3.09 -29.70 3.36
CA HIS A 251 4.38 -30.33 3.55
C HIS A 251 4.44 -31.69 2.85
N VAL A 252 5.64 -32.22 2.71
CA VAL A 252 5.89 -33.59 2.29
C VAL A 252 5.47 -34.54 3.40
N GLY A 253 4.79 -35.64 3.07
CA GLY A 253 4.61 -36.80 3.94
C GLY A 253 5.42 -37.99 3.41
N SER A 254 6.66 -38.14 3.86
CA SER A 254 7.52 -39.24 3.42
C SER A 254 7.47 -40.44 4.34
N LEU A 255 7.51 -41.62 3.73
CA LEU A 255 7.59 -42.91 4.39
C LEU A 255 9.05 -43.40 4.39
N ASP A 256 9.42 -44.33 3.51
CA ASP A 256 10.80 -44.84 3.36
C ASP A 256 11.56 -44.18 2.20
N ALA A 257 10.93 -43.27 1.44
CA ALA A 257 11.56 -42.62 0.30
C ALA A 257 11.29 -41.11 0.18
N GLY A 258 12.32 -40.42 -0.32
CA GLY A 258 12.35 -39.00 -0.66
C GLY A 258 13.31 -38.78 -1.83
N LEU A 259 13.45 -37.56 -2.32
CA LEU A 259 14.27 -37.27 -3.52
C LEU A 259 15.68 -37.91 -3.53
N PRO A 260 16.45 -37.96 -2.41
CA PRO A 260 17.78 -38.55 -2.39
C PRO A 260 17.84 -40.07 -2.69
N ASN A 261 16.76 -40.82 -2.50
CA ASN A 261 16.72 -42.27 -2.71
C ASN A 261 15.66 -42.72 -3.74
N ASN A 262 15.27 -41.82 -4.65
CA ASN A 262 14.40 -42.06 -5.80
C ASN A 262 13.00 -42.61 -5.43
N PRO A 263 12.08 -41.75 -4.97
CA PRO A 263 10.73 -42.18 -4.61
C PRO A 263 9.97 -42.67 -5.84
N SER A 264 8.84 -43.34 -5.62
CA SER A 264 7.97 -43.82 -6.71
C SER A 264 6.55 -44.00 -6.22
N TYR A 265 5.58 -43.75 -7.10
CA TYR A 265 4.16 -43.97 -6.81
C TYR A 265 3.68 -45.33 -7.30
N HIS A 266 2.85 -45.97 -6.49
CA HIS A 266 2.11 -47.18 -6.84
C HIS A 266 0.63 -46.81 -7.04
N LEU A 267 0.02 -47.30 -8.12
CA LEU A 267 -1.39 -47.08 -8.41
C LEU A 267 -2.19 -48.36 -8.18
N VAL A 268 -3.26 -48.27 -7.39
CA VAL A 268 -4.23 -49.35 -7.17
C VAL A 268 -5.60 -48.87 -7.64
N ASN A 269 -6.17 -49.53 -8.64
CA ASN A 269 -7.47 -49.16 -9.24
C ASN A 269 -7.55 -47.68 -9.67
N GLY A 270 -6.50 -47.17 -10.31
CA GLY A 270 -6.43 -45.79 -10.81
C GLY A 270 -6.16 -44.72 -9.73
N LYS A 271 -5.98 -45.12 -8.47
CA LYS A 271 -5.68 -44.21 -7.35
C LYS A 271 -4.28 -44.40 -6.82
N VAL A 272 -3.68 -43.32 -6.30
CA VAL A 272 -2.39 -43.39 -5.62
C VAL A 272 -2.54 -44.17 -4.31
N ASP A 273 -1.72 -45.20 -4.14
CA ASP A 273 -1.56 -45.89 -2.87
C ASP A 273 -0.63 -45.06 -1.98
N GLU A 274 -1.24 -44.23 -1.14
CA GLU A 274 -0.54 -43.32 -0.21
C GLU A 274 0.16 -44.08 0.94
N THR A 275 -0.13 -45.37 1.10
CA THR A 275 0.51 -46.25 2.09
C THR A 275 1.74 -46.97 1.53
N TYR A 276 1.91 -46.97 0.21
CA TYR A 276 3.07 -47.55 -0.44
C TYR A 276 4.34 -46.87 0.05
N ARG A 277 5.24 -47.64 0.66
CA ARG A 277 6.36 -47.12 1.45
C ARG A 277 7.37 -46.27 0.67
N ARG A 278 7.41 -46.37 -0.67
CA ARG A 278 8.26 -45.50 -1.51
C ARG A 278 7.55 -44.24 -2.00
N THR A 279 6.29 -44.03 -1.63
CA THR A 279 5.53 -42.84 -1.98
C THR A 279 6.05 -41.64 -1.16
N MET A 280 6.22 -40.52 -1.85
CA MET A 280 6.46 -39.21 -1.26
C MET A 280 5.13 -38.45 -1.33
N ASN A 281 4.38 -38.42 -0.23
CA ASN A 281 3.02 -37.88 -0.24
C ASN A 281 3.00 -36.36 -0.17
N PHE A 282 1.92 -35.76 -0.69
CA PHE A 282 1.50 -34.42 -0.31
C PHE A 282 0.64 -34.51 0.95
N ALA A 283 0.98 -33.73 1.96
CA ALA A 283 0.20 -33.59 3.18
C ALA A 283 -0.19 -32.13 3.39
N VAL A 284 -1.35 -31.93 4.01
CA VAL A 284 -1.84 -30.62 4.44
C VAL A 284 -2.35 -30.70 5.87
N SER A 285 -1.86 -29.80 6.71
CA SER A 285 -2.38 -29.54 8.05
C SER A 285 -3.24 -28.30 8.03
N SER A 286 -4.40 -28.35 8.68
CA SER A 286 -5.38 -27.24 8.74
C SER A 286 -5.62 -26.80 10.17
N SER A 287 -5.74 -25.49 10.38
CA SER A 287 -6.04 -24.87 11.68
C SER A 287 -7.16 -23.85 11.55
N LYS A 288 -8.19 -24.00 12.39
CA LYS A 288 -9.35 -23.11 12.50
C LYS A 288 -9.28 -22.21 13.74
N ASP A 289 -8.17 -22.24 14.45
CA ASP A 289 -7.96 -21.53 15.70
C ASP A 289 -6.63 -20.75 15.65
N ASN A 290 -6.41 -20.00 14.58
CA ASN A 290 -5.25 -19.11 14.43
C ASN A 290 -3.89 -19.83 14.53
N GLY A 291 -3.81 -21.12 14.19
CA GLY A 291 -2.60 -21.93 14.20
C GLY A 291 -2.22 -22.52 15.56
N TYR A 292 -3.15 -22.57 16.52
CA TYR A 292 -2.91 -23.19 17.83
C TYR A 292 -3.00 -24.72 17.77
N THR A 293 -3.99 -25.26 17.07
CA THR A 293 -4.14 -26.71 16.86
C THR A 293 -4.28 -27.05 15.38
N TRP A 294 -3.88 -28.28 15.03
CA TRP A 294 -3.75 -28.72 13.65
C TRP A 294 -4.37 -30.10 13.44
N SER A 295 -5.07 -30.25 12.31
CA SER A 295 -5.54 -31.55 11.79
C SER A 295 -4.92 -31.82 10.43
N SER A 296 -4.32 -32.99 10.25
CA SER A 296 -3.53 -33.34 9.05
C SER A 296 -4.23 -34.40 8.20
N ARG A 297 -4.06 -34.31 6.87
CA ARG A 297 -4.48 -35.34 5.91
C ARG A 297 -3.54 -35.40 4.70
N LEU A 298 -3.51 -36.54 4.04
CA LEU A 298 -2.83 -36.72 2.76
C LEU A 298 -3.77 -36.29 1.62
N ILE A 299 -3.19 -35.75 0.54
CA ILE A 299 -3.91 -35.25 -0.65
C ILE A 299 -3.20 -35.67 -1.95
N THR A 300 -2.32 -36.67 -1.89
CA THR A 300 -1.50 -37.08 -3.05
C THR A 300 -2.37 -37.60 -4.17
N ASN A 301 -3.36 -38.42 -3.84
CA ASN A 301 -4.31 -38.93 -4.82
C ASN A 301 -5.16 -37.81 -5.44
N ASP A 302 -5.60 -36.84 -4.64
CA ASP A 302 -6.44 -35.73 -5.12
C ASP A 302 -5.66 -34.80 -6.07
N VAL A 303 -4.37 -34.59 -5.77
CA VAL A 303 -3.49 -33.75 -6.57
C VAL A 303 -3.00 -34.45 -7.83
N LEU A 304 -2.52 -35.69 -7.73
CA LEU A 304 -1.86 -36.37 -8.87
C LEU A 304 -2.80 -37.31 -9.63
N GLY A 305 -3.66 -38.06 -8.93
CA GLY A 305 -4.45 -39.14 -9.50
C GLY A 305 -3.61 -40.07 -10.38
N GLU A 306 -4.14 -40.43 -11.54
CA GLU A 306 -3.43 -41.27 -12.52
C GLU A 306 -2.12 -40.65 -13.04
N ARG A 307 -1.97 -39.31 -13.01
CA ARG A 307 -0.75 -38.63 -13.48
C ARG A 307 0.45 -38.92 -12.60
N ALA A 308 0.26 -39.52 -11.42
CA ALA A 308 1.35 -40.09 -10.63
C ALA A 308 2.21 -41.09 -11.42
N LYS A 309 1.66 -41.71 -12.49
CA LYS A 309 2.42 -42.59 -13.39
C LYS A 309 3.54 -41.89 -14.15
N ASP A 310 3.50 -40.57 -14.31
CA ASP A 310 4.47 -39.80 -15.10
C ASP A 310 5.65 -39.28 -14.26
N VAL A 311 5.51 -39.33 -12.93
CA VAL A 311 6.44 -38.74 -11.96
C VAL A 311 7.05 -39.79 -11.03
N THR A 312 8.19 -39.46 -10.42
CA THR A 312 8.83 -40.29 -9.40
C THR A 312 8.62 -39.73 -8.00
N GLY A 313 8.65 -38.41 -7.84
CA GLY A 313 8.42 -37.74 -6.57
C GLY A 313 7.96 -36.30 -6.77
N CYS A 314 7.20 -35.80 -5.81
CA CYS A 314 6.71 -34.44 -5.80
C CYS A 314 6.78 -33.87 -4.38
N PHE A 315 6.87 -32.55 -4.28
CA PHE A 315 6.83 -31.84 -3.00
C PHE A 315 6.17 -30.48 -3.15
N ALA A 316 5.48 -30.04 -2.10
CA ALA A 316 4.98 -28.66 -2.01
C ALA A 316 6.19 -27.75 -1.81
N THR A 317 6.24 -26.64 -2.53
CA THR A 317 7.38 -25.72 -2.45
C THR A 317 7.28 -24.89 -1.17
N SER A 318 8.30 -24.99 -0.32
CA SER A 318 8.27 -24.39 1.02
C SER A 318 8.21 -22.86 1.01
N GLY A 319 7.59 -22.26 2.02
CA GLY A 319 7.44 -20.81 2.16
C GLY A 319 5.98 -20.40 2.38
N ALA A 320 5.39 -19.74 1.38
CA ALA A 320 3.97 -19.41 1.39
C ALA A 320 3.37 -19.47 -0.02
N GLY A 321 2.14 -19.98 -0.10
CA GLY A 321 1.22 -19.79 -1.23
C GLY A 321 0.35 -18.54 -1.05
N ILE A 322 -0.75 -18.45 -1.80
CA ILE A 322 -1.60 -17.24 -1.83
C ILE A 322 -3.10 -17.60 -1.83
N GLN A 323 -3.92 -16.63 -1.45
CA GLN A 323 -5.33 -16.58 -1.85
C GLN A 323 -5.46 -15.57 -2.99
N LYS A 324 -6.21 -15.91 -4.04
CA LYS A 324 -6.48 -15.00 -5.14
C LYS A 324 -7.46 -13.91 -4.70
N MET A 325 -7.13 -12.64 -4.94
CA MET A 325 -7.89 -11.51 -4.39
C MET A 325 -8.85 -10.88 -5.41
N HIS A 326 -8.66 -11.17 -6.70
CA HIS A 326 -9.44 -10.60 -7.79
C HIS A 326 -10.16 -11.65 -8.63
N GLU A 327 -11.20 -11.20 -9.35
CA GLU A 327 -11.86 -12.04 -10.36
C GLU A 327 -10.99 -12.22 -11.61
N PRO A 328 -11.21 -13.29 -12.40
CA PRO A 328 -11.98 -14.48 -12.04
C PRO A 328 -11.28 -15.30 -10.94
N PHE A 329 -12.03 -16.18 -10.26
CA PHE A 329 -11.55 -17.10 -9.21
C PHE A 329 -11.13 -16.43 -7.90
N LYS A 330 -11.75 -15.29 -7.56
CA LYS A 330 -11.54 -14.64 -6.27
C LYS A 330 -11.83 -15.64 -5.13
N GLY A 331 -10.95 -15.70 -4.14
CA GLY A 331 -11.06 -16.62 -3.00
C GLY A 331 -10.35 -17.96 -3.20
N ARG A 332 -9.95 -18.34 -4.43
CA ARG A 332 -9.17 -19.56 -4.69
C ARG A 332 -7.88 -19.57 -3.88
N LEU A 333 -7.63 -20.67 -3.18
CA LEU A 333 -6.39 -20.93 -2.44
C LEU A 333 -5.40 -21.65 -3.34
N LEU A 334 -4.14 -21.22 -3.36
CA LEU A 334 -3.12 -21.70 -4.30
C LEU A 334 -1.80 -22.01 -3.59
N GLN A 335 -1.28 -23.22 -3.80
CA GLN A 335 0.02 -23.69 -3.35
C GLN A 335 0.81 -24.22 -4.55
N GLN A 336 2.10 -23.90 -4.65
CA GLN A 336 2.95 -24.46 -5.68
C GLN A 336 3.59 -25.79 -5.27
N ALA A 337 3.84 -26.65 -6.25
CA ALA A 337 4.59 -27.88 -6.08
C ALA A 337 5.54 -28.12 -7.27
N ALA A 338 6.59 -28.88 -7.02
CA ALA A 338 7.53 -29.33 -8.02
C ALA A 338 7.55 -30.86 -8.07
N CYS A 339 7.53 -31.42 -9.28
CA CYS A 339 7.47 -32.86 -9.50
C CYS A 339 8.59 -33.31 -10.43
N LYS A 340 9.37 -34.32 -10.00
CA LYS A 340 10.40 -34.97 -10.83
C LYS A 340 9.71 -35.94 -11.79
N PHE A 341 9.93 -35.75 -13.08
CA PHE A 341 9.37 -36.62 -14.12
C PHE A 341 10.25 -37.85 -14.35
N LYS A 342 9.62 -38.98 -14.70
CA LYS A 342 10.34 -40.20 -15.11
C LYS A 342 11.19 -39.99 -16.36
N THR A 343 10.79 -39.05 -17.23
CA THR A 343 11.55 -38.62 -18.41
C THR A 343 12.71 -37.68 -18.08
N GLY A 344 12.96 -37.39 -16.79
CA GLY A 344 13.95 -36.42 -16.34
C GLY A 344 13.41 -34.99 -16.20
N GLY A 345 14.14 -34.20 -15.41
CA GLY A 345 13.78 -32.82 -15.06
C GLY A 345 12.58 -32.71 -14.12
N PHE A 346 12.37 -31.50 -13.62
CA PHE A 346 11.24 -31.12 -12.78
C PHE A 346 10.25 -30.26 -13.57
N ARG A 347 8.97 -30.39 -13.21
CA ARG A 347 7.89 -29.51 -13.67
C ARG A 347 7.20 -28.89 -12.47
N ALA A 348 6.82 -27.62 -12.61
CA ALA A 348 5.94 -26.97 -11.67
C ALA A 348 4.49 -27.44 -11.88
N ILE A 349 3.73 -27.51 -10.80
CA ILE A 349 2.28 -27.71 -10.78
C ILE A 349 1.67 -26.86 -9.68
N THR A 350 0.46 -26.38 -9.89
CA THR A 350 -0.30 -25.61 -8.90
C THR A 350 -1.32 -26.52 -8.23
N ILE A 351 -1.29 -26.63 -6.92
CA ILE A 351 -2.34 -27.22 -6.08
C ILE A 351 -3.30 -26.10 -5.71
N PHE A 352 -4.60 -26.30 -5.85
CA PHE A 352 -5.58 -25.27 -5.56
C PHE A 352 -6.90 -25.80 -5.00
N SER A 353 -7.63 -24.91 -4.33
CA SER A 353 -8.96 -25.16 -3.77
C SER A 353 -9.87 -23.97 -4.04
N ASP A 354 -11.09 -24.26 -4.48
CA ASP A 354 -12.17 -23.29 -4.73
C ASP A 354 -13.28 -23.37 -3.66
N ASP A 355 -13.12 -24.22 -2.65
CA ASP A 355 -14.15 -24.50 -1.63
C ASP A 355 -13.62 -24.28 -0.21
N HIS A 356 -12.71 -23.31 -0.07
CA HIS A 356 -12.08 -22.92 1.19
C HIS A 356 -11.30 -24.08 1.85
N GLY A 357 -10.57 -24.84 1.04
CA GLY A 357 -9.66 -25.89 1.49
C GLY A 357 -10.35 -27.18 1.94
N LYS A 358 -11.63 -27.39 1.59
CA LYS A 358 -12.32 -28.67 1.85
C LYS A 358 -11.80 -29.74 0.90
N THR A 359 -11.73 -29.45 -0.39
CA THR A 359 -11.11 -30.29 -1.41
C THR A 359 -9.92 -29.59 -2.05
N TRP A 360 -8.94 -30.37 -2.46
CA TRP A 360 -7.77 -29.89 -3.20
C TRP A 360 -7.70 -30.60 -4.53
N GLN A 361 -7.30 -29.89 -5.56
CA GLN A 361 -7.03 -30.41 -6.89
C GLN A 361 -5.78 -29.74 -7.44
N SER A 362 -5.41 -30.01 -8.68
CA SER A 362 -4.26 -29.36 -9.29
C SER A 362 -4.49 -28.93 -10.73
N GLY A 363 -3.69 -27.95 -11.16
CA GLY A 363 -3.54 -27.58 -12.55
C GLY A 363 -2.78 -28.63 -13.37
N GLN A 364 -2.43 -28.24 -14.60
CA GLN A 364 -1.54 -29.00 -15.46
C GLN A 364 -0.08 -28.82 -15.04
N PHE A 365 0.76 -29.81 -15.36
CA PHE A 365 2.19 -29.64 -15.27
C PHE A 365 2.65 -28.57 -16.27
N ALA A 366 3.47 -27.62 -15.83
CA ALA A 366 4.08 -26.64 -16.72
C ALA A 366 4.86 -27.35 -17.84
N SER A 367 4.83 -26.81 -19.05
CA SER A 367 5.46 -27.47 -20.20
C SER A 367 6.98 -27.49 -20.09
N ALA A 368 7.58 -28.61 -20.47
CA ALA A 368 9.02 -28.77 -20.65
C ALA A 368 9.60 -27.96 -21.81
N ASN A 369 8.80 -27.77 -22.85
CA ASN A 369 9.28 -27.45 -24.19
C ASN A 369 8.62 -26.20 -24.77
N ALA A 370 7.42 -25.82 -24.30
CA ALA A 370 6.70 -24.67 -24.84
C ALA A 370 7.51 -23.39 -24.62
N GLY A 371 7.89 -22.70 -25.70
CA GLY A 371 8.72 -21.49 -25.65
C GLY A 371 10.20 -21.73 -25.32
N ALA A 372 10.64 -22.98 -25.08
CA ALA A 372 12.05 -23.26 -24.81
C ALA A 372 12.89 -23.08 -26.08
N PRO A 373 14.13 -22.54 -26.00
CA PRO A 373 15.03 -22.48 -27.14
C PRO A 373 15.32 -23.87 -27.74
N ALA A 374 15.68 -23.90 -29.03
CA ALA A 374 15.97 -25.14 -29.73
C ALA A 374 17.01 -26.01 -29.00
N GLY A 375 16.67 -27.28 -28.77
CA GLY A 375 17.52 -28.24 -28.06
C GLY A 375 17.56 -28.06 -26.53
N GLN A 376 16.89 -27.05 -25.98
CA GLN A 376 16.78 -26.81 -24.54
C GLN A 376 15.42 -27.26 -24.01
N ARG A 377 15.34 -27.39 -22.68
CA ARG A 377 14.10 -27.66 -21.96
C ARG A 377 14.05 -26.82 -20.70
N TRP A 378 12.86 -26.39 -20.32
CA TRP A 378 12.63 -25.81 -19.01
C TRP A 378 12.88 -26.87 -17.94
N ASN A 379 13.48 -26.45 -16.82
CA ASN A 379 13.67 -27.30 -15.67
C ASN A 379 13.33 -26.48 -14.43
N PHE A 380 12.09 -26.66 -13.98
CA PHE A 380 11.57 -26.00 -12.79
C PHE A 380 12.20 -26.62 -11.55
N ASP A 381 11.88 -26.11 -10.37
CA ASP A 381 12.20 -26.69 -9.07
C ASP A 381 11.28 -25.96 -8.07
N GLU A 382 11.74 -25.62 -6.87
CA GLU A 382 11.02 -24.74 -5.95
C GLU A 382 10.58 -23.43 -6.62
N ASN A 383 9.26 -23.29 -6.76
CA ASN A 383 8.62 -22.18 -7.43
C ASN A 383 7.51 -21.56 -6.58
N LYS A 384 7.23 -20.27 -6.81
CA LYS A 384 6.27 -19.44 -6.07
C LYS A 384 5.38 -18.69 -7.03
N ILE A 385 4.28 -18.14 -6.52
CA ILE A 385 3.37 -17.30 -7.30
C ILE A 385 2.97 -16.03 -6.58
N ALA A 386 2.60 -15.01 -7.36
CA ALA A 386 1.89 -13.83 -6.91
C ALA A 386 0.78 -13.49 -7.93
N GLU A 387 -0.25 -12.77 -7.50
CA GLU A 387 -1.29 -12.25 -8.39
C GLU A 387 -0.87 -10.87 -8.92
N LEU A 388 -0.93 -10.68 -10.23
CA LEU A 388 -0.61 -9.43 -10.94
C LEU A 388 -1.78 -8.44 -10.89
N SER A 389 -1.52 -7.19 -11.26
CA SER A 389 -2.50 -6.10 -11.24
C SER A 389 -3.67 -6.29 -12.21
N ASP A 390 -3.57 -7.21 -13.17
CA ASP A 390 -4.64 -7.55 -14.11
C ASP A 390 -5.37 -8.85 -13.75
N GLY A 391 -5.10 -9.43 -12.58
CA GLY A 391 -5.72 -10.66 -12.09
C GLY A 391 -5.08 -11.96 -12.62
N ARG A 392 -4.09 -11.89 -13.53
CA ARG A 392 -3.25 -13.04 -13.87
C ARG A 392 -2.36 -13.43 -12.71
N LEU A 393 -1.77 -14.63 -12.76
CA LEU A 393 -0.75 -15.07 -11.81
C LEU A 393 0.62 -15.09 -12.49
N ILE A 394 1.65 -14.63 -11.78
CA ILE A 394 3.05 -14.81 -12.15
C ILE A 394 3.62 -15.97 -11.34
N LEU A 395 4.35 -16.87 -12.01
CA LEU A 395 5.17 -17.91 -11.40
C LEU A 395 6.63 -17.52 -11.46
N ASN A 396 7.37 -17.79 -10.39
CA ASN A 396 8.80 -17.59 -10.30
C ASN A 396 9.46 -18.88 -9.76
N SER A 397 10.33 -19.51 -10.55
CA SER A 397 10.92 -20.82 -10.23
C SER A 397 12.43 -20.78 -10.13
N ARG A 398 12.93 -21.53 -9.16
CA ARG A 398 14.32 -21.96 -9.07
C ARG A 398 14.66 -22.80 -10.31
N VAL A 399 15.92 -22.72 -10.73
CA VAL A 399 16.51 -23.61 -11.73
C VAL A 399 17.67 -24.35 -11.07
N SER A 400 17.46 -25.60 -10.70
CA SER A 400 18.50 -26.39 -10.03
C SER A 400 19.56 -26.89 -11.00
N GLU A 401 19.24 -27.20 -12.25
CA GLU A 401 20.17 -27.69 -13.26
C GLU A 401 19.65 -27.40 -14.68
N GLY A 402 20.53 -27.39 -15.69
CA GLY A 402 20.16 -27.22 -17.10
C GLY A 402 20.12 -25.77 -17.60
N TYR A 403 19.25 -25.51 -18.58
CA TYR A 403 19.11 -24.19 -19.20
C TYR A 403 18.56 -23.16 -18.21
N GLY A 404 19.21 -21.99 -18.13
CA GLY A 404 18.79 -20.91 -17.24
C GLY A 404 19.28 -20.99 -15.80
N VAL A 405 20.21 -21.90 -15.49
CA VAL A 405 20.87 -21.94 -14.16
C VAL A 405 21.47 -20.58 -13.81
N TYR A 406 21.40 -20.25 -12.52
CA TYR A 406 21.76 -18.96 -11.91
C TYR A 406 20.78 -17.81 -12.18
N LYS A 407 19.60 -18.11 -12.73
CA LYS A 407 18.51 -17.16 -12.93
C LYS A 407 17.19 -17.83 -12.56
N ARG A 408 16.11 -17.05 -12.56
CA ARG A 408 14.75 -17.55 -12.31
C ARG A 408 14.03 -17.83 -13.63
N ILE A 409 13.27 -18.92 -13.67
CA ILE A 409 12.22 -19.08 -14.70
C ILE A 409 11.01 -18.26 -14.25
N VAL A 410 10.41 -17.52 -15.17
CA VAL A 410 9.14 -16.83 -15.01
C VAL A 410 8.12 -17.40 -15.98
N ALA A 411 6.86 -17.48 -15.55
CA ALA A 411 5.73 -17.87 -16.39
C ALA A 411 4.45 -17.15 -15.93
N THR A 412 3.43 -17.09 -16.78
CA THR A 412 2.15 -16.43 -16.47
C THR A 412 0.96 -17.37 -16.67
N SER A 413 -0.06 -17.22 -15.83
CA SER A 413 -1.34 -17.93 -15.92
C SER A 413 -2.51 -16.94 -15.93
N SER A 414 -3.43 -17.10 -16.87
CA SER A 414 -4.68 -16.33 -16.98
C SER A 414 -5.92 -17.09 -16.52
N ASP A 415 -5.78 -18.35 -16.12
CA ASP A 415 -6.87 -19.26 -15.75
C ASP A 415 -6.81 -19.67 -14.26
N GLY A 416 -6.24 -18.79 -13.44
CA GLY A 416 -6.16 -18.99 -11.99
C GLY A 416 -5.23 -20.14 -11.59
N GLY A 417 -4.12 -20.32 -12.32
CA GLY A 417 -3.05 -21.25 -11.99
C GLY A 417 -3.18 -22.65 -12.59
N VAL A 418 -4.15 -22.87 -13.49
CA VAL A 418 -4.38 -24.17 -14.12
C VAL A 418 -3.34 -24.44 -15.21
N ASN A 419 -3.04 -23.47 -16.06
CA ASN A 419 -2.01 -23.57 -17.09
C ASN A 419 -0.99 -22.44 -16.99
N TRP A 420 0.26 -22.74 -17.35
CA TRP A 420 1.38 -21.80 -17.37
C TRP A 420 1.87 -21.58 -18.80
N THR A 421 1.94 -20.31 -19.20
CA THR A 421 2.35 -19.84 -20.53
C THR A 421 3.44 -18.78 -20.38
N ASP A 422 3.95 -18.25 -21.50
CA ASP A 422 5.00 -17.22 -21.49
C ASP A 422 6.21 -17.60 -20.60
N ILE A 423 6.64 -18.86 -20.72
CA ILE A 423 7.75 -19.40 -19.92
C ILE A 423 9.06 -18.85 -20.49
N HIS A 424 9.84 -18.17 -19.66
CA HIS A 424 11.13 -17.60 -20.05
C HIS A 424 12.10 -17.49 -18.86
N ILE A 425 13.38 -17.22 -19.14
CA ILE A 425 14.36 -16.83 -18.11
C ILE A 425 14.30 -15.32 -17.90
N ASP A 426 14.11 -14.89 -16.67
CA ASP A 426 14.21 -13.47 -16.32
C ASP A 426 15.68 -13.12 -16.01
N ASN A 427 16.29 -12.31 -16.87
CA ASN A 427 17.67 -11.86 -16.73
C ASN A 427 17.86 -10.83 -15.61
N ASN A 428 16.78 -10.21 -15.11
CA ASN A 428 16.81 -9.27 -13.99
C ASN A 428 16.80 -9.98 -12.62
N LEU A 429 16.64 -11.31 -12.62
CA LEU A 429 16.56 -12.14 -11.42
C LEU A 429 17.68 -13.19 -11.37
N PRO A 430 18.95 -12.79 -11.14
CA PRO A 430 20.01 -13.72 -10.81
C PRO A 430 19.70 -14.49 -9.52
N ASP A 431 20.20 -15.72 -9.42
CA ASP A 431 19.87 -16.67 -8.36
C ASP A 431 21.03 -17.61 -8.02
N SER A 432 21.14 -18.04 -6.77
CA SER A 432 22.16 -18.98 -6.30
C SER A 432 21.80 -20.46 -6.46
N ARG A 433 20.81 -20.81 -7.29
CA ARG A 433 20.13 -22.13 -7.33
C ARG A 433 19.45 -22.44 -6.00
N ASN A 434 18.66 -21.48 -5.53
CA ASN A 434 18.10 -21.44 -4.18
C ASN A 434 16.58 -21.26 -4.21
N ASN A 435 15.90 -21.51 -3.09
CA ASN A 435 14.52 -21.09 -2.94
C ASN A 435 14.47 -19.55 -2.80
N ALA A 436 13.30 -18.97 -3.11
CA ALA A 436 13.02 -17.55 -3.07
C ALA A 436 11.55 -17.33 -2.69
N GLN A 437 11.14 -16.09 -2.48
CA GLN A 437 9.71 -15.75 -2.33
C GLN A 437 9.36 -14.52 -3.18
N ILE A 438 8.20 -14.57 -3.82
CA ILE A 438 7.54 -13.41 -4.43
C ILE A 438 6.20 -13.18 -3.74
N ILE A 439 5.85 -11.93 -3.44
CA ILE A 439 4.55 -11.52 -2.86
C ILE A 439 4.07 -10.20 -3.48
N ARG A 440 2.76 -9.93 -3.42
CA ARG A 440 2.23 -8.55 -3.57
C ARG A 440 2.56 -7.75 -2.31
N ALA A 441 2.97 -6.49 -2.46
CA ALA A 441 3.07 -5.56 -1.33
C ALA A 441 1.67 -5.10 -0.87
N PHE A 442 0.75 -4.95 -1.81
CA PHE A 442 -0.63 -4.51 -1.59
C PHE A 442 -1.62 -5.57 -2.10
N PRO A 443 -1.79 -6.68 -1.37
CA PRO A 443 -2.67 -7.77 -1.80
C PRO A 443 -4.15 -7.37 -1.93
N SER A 444 -4.64 -6.29 -1.31
CA SER A 444 -6.04 -5.85 -1.54
C SER A 444 -6.20 -4.68 -2.52
N ALA A 445 -5.12 -4.18 -3.13
CA ALA A 445 -5.21 -3.10 -4.11
C ALA A 445 -6.00 -3.54 -5.35
N ASN A 446 -6.97 -2.73 -5.78
CA ASN A 446 -7.82 -2.91 -6.93
C ASN A 446 -6.99 -3.10 -8.21
N ASN A 447 -7.49 -3.95 -9.12
CA ASN A 447 -6.87 -4.20 -10.40
C ASN A 447 -6.55 -2.91 -11.18
N GLY A 448 -5.39 -2.89 -11.84
CA GLY A 448 -4.93 -1.79 -12.70
C GLY A 448 -4.22 -0.63 -11.97
N THR A 449 -4.44 -0.47 -10.67
CA THR A 449 -3.79 0.57 -9.84
C THR A 449 -2.27 0.39 -9.76
N LEU A 450 -1.53 1.44 -9.48
CA LEU A 450 -0.07 1.43 -9.32
C LEU A 450 0.35 0.53 -8.15
N ARG A 451 -0.35 0.59 -7.01
CA ARG A 451 -0.05 -0.27 -5.85
C ARG A 451 -0.32 -1.75 -6.14
N ALA A 452 -1.31 -2.10 -6.97
CA ALA A 452 -1.55 -3.49 -7.38
C ALA A 452 -0.40 -4.09 -8.22
N LYS A 453 0.44 -3.25 -8.85
CA LYS A 453 1.61 -3.66 -9.63
C LYS A 453 2.86 -3.91 -8.80
N VAL A 454 2.80 -3.63 -7.48
CA VAL A 454 3.98 -3.70 -6.61
C VAL A 454 4.20 -5.12 -6.12
N LEU A 455 5.31 -5.70 -6.55
CA LEU A 455 5.77 -7.03 -6.16
C LEU A 455 7.08 -6.92 -5.36
N LEU A 456 7.21 -7.75 -4.33
CA LEU A 456 8.46 -7.93 -3.58
C LEU A 456 9.03 -9.31 -3.85
N PHE A 457 10.35 -9.39 -4.06
CA PHE A 457 11.06 -10.65 -4.30
C PHE A 457 12.27 -10.79 -3.40
N SER A 458 12.38 -11.89 -2.65
CA SER A 458 13.52 -12.18 -1.78
C SER A 458 14.32 -13.38 -2.27
N ASN A 459 15.64 -13.24 -2.42
CA ASN A 459 16.54 -14.35 -2.76
C ASN A 459 18.02 -14.07 -2.45
N THR A 460 18.89 -14.96 -2.92
CA THR A 460 20.34 -14.78 -3.02
C THR A 460 20.77 -14.89 -4.48
N GLU A 461 21.76 -14.10 -4.91
CA GLU A 461 22.07 -13.91 -6.34
C GLU A 461 23.42 -14.49 -6.78
N LYS A 462 24.32 -14.80 -5.84
CA LYS A 462 25.68 -15.25 -6.18
C LYS A 462 25.66 -16.70 -6.68
N PRO A 463 26.14 -17.01 -7.89
CA PRO A 463 26.15 -18.37 -8.43
C PRO A 463 26.75 -19.40 -7.46
N ASN A 464 25.98 -20.45 -7.15
CA ASN A 464 26.31 -21.52 -6.18
C ASN A 464 26.66 -21.07 -4.75
N ASN A 465 26.51 -19.79 -4.41
CA ASN A 465 26.84 -19.29 -3.09
C ASN A 465 25.64 -18.59 -2.47
N ARG A 466 25.05 -19.24 -1.46
CA ARG A 466 23.86 -18.77 -0.73
C ARG A 466 24.26 -17.74 0.31
N VAL A 467 24.49 -16.51 -0.17
CA VAL A 467 24.91 -15.37 0.64
C VAL A 467 24.23 -14.08 0.18
N ASP A 468 24.32 -13.06 1.02
CA ASP A 468 23.93 -11.68 0.77
C ASP A 468 22.44 -11.58 0.38
N GLY A 469 21.57 -12.03 1.28
CA GLY A 469 20.12 -11.98 1.11
C GLY A 469 19.61 -10.59 0.73
N LYS A 470 18.89 -10.52 -0.39
CA LYS A 470 18.30 -9.29 -0.93
C LYS A 470 16.78 -9.36 -0.96
N VAL A 471 16.17 -8.18 -0.89
CA VAL A 471 14.78 -7.94 -1.29
C VAL A 471 14.79 -6.96 -2.46
N LYS A 472 14.07 -7.31 -3.51
CA LYS A 472 13.82 -6.48 -4.69
C LYS A 472 12.38 -6.03 -4.72
N MET A 473 12.14 -4.89 -5.35
CA MET A 473 10.79 -4.35 -5.57
C MET A 473 10.60 -4.00 -7.04
N SER A 474 9.54 -4.55 -7.62
CA SER A 474 8.97 -4.15 -8.91
C SER A 474 7.72 -3.33 -8.63
N TYR A 475 7.42 -2.38 -9.52
CA TYR A 475 6.17 -1.62 -9.53
C TYR A 475 5.53 -1.61 -10.93
N ASP A 476 5.80 -2.67 -11.71
CA ASP A 476 5.36 -2.83 -13.11
C ASP A 476 4.97 -4.29 -13.44
N ASP A 477 4.38 -5.00 -12.47
CA ASP A 477 3.97 -6.42 -12.57
C ASP A 477 5.15 -7.38 -12.82
N GLY A 478 6.33 -7.05 -12.30
CA GLY A 478 7.52 -7.89 -12.40
C GLY A 478 8.27 -7.78 -13.73
N LYS A 479 7.92 -6.82 -14.60
CA LYS A 479 8.63 -6.59 -15.88
C LYS A 479 10.05 -6.06 -15.64
N SER A 480 10.25 -5.25 -14.60
CA SER A 480 11.55 -4.76 -14.17
C SER A 480 11.67 -4.74 -12.64
N TRP A 481 12.92 -4.76 -12.15
CA TRP A 481 13.25 -4.78 -10.72
C TRP A 481 14.24 -3.66 -10.36
N PRO A 482 13.83 -2.37 -10.50
CA PRO A 482 14.74 -1.23 -10.37
C PRO A 482 15.24 -1.00 -8.93
N ILE A 483 14.54 -1.52 -7.92
CA ILE A 483 14.94 -1.42 -6.53
C ILE A 483 15.43 -2.78 -6.04
N ALA A 484 16.63 -2.81 -5.47
CA ALA A 484 17.22 -3.99 -4.84
C ALA A 484 18.02 -3.58 -3.61
N LYS A 485 17.64 -4.10 -2.43
CA LYS A 485 18.30 -3.82 -1.16
C LYS A 485 18.83 -5.11 -0.56
N GLN A 486 20.10 -5.11 -0.16
CA GLN A 486 20.64 -6.16 0.68
C GLN A 486 20.10 -6.00 2.10
N ILE A 487 19.33 -6.98 2.56
CA ILE A 487 18.73 -7.02 3.90
C ILE A 487 19.64 -7.81 4.86
N ARG A 488 20.41 -8.77 4.33
CA ARG A 488 21.38 -9.54 5.09
C ARG A 488 22.74 -9.58 4.40
N ASN A 489 23.80 -9.39 5.17
CA ASN A 489 25.17 -9.69 4.76
C ASN A 489 25.58 -11.09 5.25
N GLY A 490 26.32 -11.84 4.44
CA GLY A 490 26.82 -13.18 4.79
C GLY A 490 25.83 -14.29 4.41
N GLY A 491 25.96 -15.47 5.05
CA GLY A 491 25.13 -16.65 4.76
C GLY A 491 23.64 -16.30 4.66
N THR A 492 22.94 -16.86 3.67
CA THR A 492 21.48 -16.72 3.55
C THR A 492 20.98 -17.88 2.70
N GLY A 493 20.28 -18.82 3.33
CA GLY A 493 19.63 -19.93 2.64
C GLY A 493 18.27 -19.51 2.13
N TYR A 494 17.23 -20.26 2.49
CA TYR A 494 15.88 -20.01 2.01
C TYR A 494 15.32 -18.72 2.63
N THR A 495 14.41 -18.05 1.92
CA THR A 495 13.76 -16.82 2.36
C THR A 495 12.27 -16.87 2.07
N THR A 496 11.45 -16.28 2.94
CA THR A 496 10.01 -16.11 2.76
C THR A 496 9.49 -14.88 3.50
N MET A 497 8.43 -14.27 2.99
CA MET A 497 7.93 -12.96 3.45
C MET A 497 6.43 -12.97 3.67
N ALA A 498 5.98 -12.17 4.64
CA ALA A 498 4.57 -11.83 4.83
C ALA A 498 4.41 -10.37 5.26
N VAL A 499 3.37 -9.71 4.74
CA VAL A 499 2.96 -8.37 5.18
C VAL A 499 2.20 -8.49 6.50
N GLN A 500 2.52 -7.60 7.45
CA GLN A 500 1.96 -7.61 8.80
C GLN A 500 0.82 -6.60 8.96
N PRO A 501 -0.02 -6.75 10.01
CA PRO A 501 -1.17 -5.87 10.22
C PRO A 501 -0.84 -4.38 10.36
N ASP A 502 0.37 -4.05 10.81
CA ASP A 502 0.85 -2.67 10.93
C ASP A 502 1.39 -2.09 9.62
N GLY A 503 1.44 -2.88 8.54
CA GLY A 503 1.99 -2.51 7.25
C GLY A 503 3.49 -2.71 7.08
N SER A 504 4.18 -3.22 8.11
CA SER A 504 5.56 -3.70 7.98
C SER A 504 5.61 -5.08 7.31
N ILE A 505 6.81 -5.54 6.95
CA ILE A 505 7.03 -6.80 6.23
C ILE A 505 7.99 -7.66 7.05
N GLY A 506 7.51 -8.84 7.44
CA GLY A 506 8.34 -9.87 8.06
C GLY A 506 9.07 -10.69 7.00
N LEU A 507 10.37 -10.91 7.19
CA LEU A 507 11.20 -11.78 6.36
C LEU A 507 11.82 -12.87 7.24
N LEU A 508 11.40 -14.11 7.00
CA LEU A 508 11.95 -15.31 7.63
C LEU A 508 12.98 -15.95 6.70
N MET A 509 14.10 -16.41 7.24
CA MET A 509 15.19 -16.96 6.45
C MET A 509 16.03 -18.00 7.17
N GLU A 510 16.93 -18.66 6.45
CA GLU A 510 18.04 -19.44 7.01
C GLU A 510 19.30 -18.56 7.09
N PRO A 511 19.60 -17.90 8.23
CA PRO A 511 20.60 -16.83 8.28
C PRO A 511 22.03 -17.33 8.15
N ASP A 512 22.35 -18.60 8.39
CA ASP A 512 23.70 -19.14 8.18
C ASP A 512 23.69 -20.25 7.12
N THR A 513 22.82 -20.09 6.13
CA THR A 513 22.50 -21.04 5.06
C THR A 513 21.77 -22.30 5.55
N TRP A 514 22.15 -22.84 6.69
CA TRP A 514 21.58 -24.04 7.30
C TRP A 514 21.43 -23.88 8.82
N ASN A 515 20.74 -24.82 9.46
CA ASN A 515 20.72 -25.06 10.91
C ASN A 515 20.12 -23.97 11.80
N LYS A 516 19.60 -22.88 11.22
CA LYS A 516 18.98 -21.77 11.94
C LYS A 516 17.78 -21.26 11.18
N VAL A 517 16.83 -20.71 11.93
CA VAL A 517 15.79 -19.83 11.39
C VAL A 517 15.97 -18.45 11.99
N GLY A 518 16.01 -17.44 11.13
CA GLY A 518 16.18 -16.04 11.48
C GLY A 518 15.03 -15.21 10.96
N TYR A 519 14.69 -14.16 11.69
CA TYR A 519 13.63 -13.22 11.40
C TYR A 519 14.18 -11.78 11.38
N VAL A 520 13.73 -11.00 10.41
CA VAL A 520 13.85 -9.55 10.40
C VAL A 520 12.51 -8.94 10.02
N ASN A 521 12.26 -7.71 10.45
CA ASN A 521 11.13 -6.91 10.04
C ASN A 521 11.61 -5.62 9.36
N PHE A 522 10.98 -5.23 8.26
CA PHE A 522 11.32 -4.03 7.52
C PHE A 522 10.10 -3.31 6.91
N THR A 523 10.28 -2.08 6.48
CA THR A 523 9.24 -1.28 5.80
C THR A 523 9.60 -1.02 4.34
N LEU A 524 8.63 -0.61 3.50
CA LEU A 524 8.90 -0.29 2.09
C LEU A 524 10.00 0.78 1.95
N LYS A 525 10.02 1.78 2.84
CA LYS A 525 11.02 2.84 2.85
C LYS A 525 12.44 2.37 3.19
N THR A 526 12.61 1.16 3.72
CA THR A 526 13.93 0.51 3.86
C THR A 526 14.51 0.14 2.49
N LEU A 527 13.66 -0.18 1.52
CA LEU A 527 14.07 -0.50 0.16
C LEU A 527 14.38 0.76 -0.65
N ALA A 528 13.49 1.76 -0.58
CA ALA A 528 13.65 3.04 -1.25
C ALA A 528 12.91 4.16 -0.49
N GLU A 529 13.61 5.26 -0.18
CA GLU A 529 13.02 6.41 0.53
C GLU A 529 11.86 7.04 -0.25
N ASN A 530 12.04 7.20 -1.57
CA ASN A 530 11.01 7.64 -2.50
C ASN A 530 10.37 6.42 -3.16
N LEU A 531 9.05 6.30 -3.05
CA LEU A 531 8.27 5.23 -3.65
C LEU A 531 7.61 5.75 -4.94
N PRO A 532 8.07 5.39 -6.15
CA PRO A 532 7.62 6.02 -7.40
C PRO A 532 6.14 5.79 -7.76
N PHE A 533 5.50 4.85 -7.07
CA PHE A 533 4.09 4.53 -7.21
C PHE A 533 3.20 5.26 -6.20
N GLU A 534 3.75 6.04 -5.28
CA GLU A 534 3.00 6.90 -4.35
C GLU A 534 2.92 8.32 -4.91
N VAL A 535 1.74 8.92 -4.78
CA VAL A 535 1.50 10.28 -5.26
C VAL A 535 2.33 11.29 -4.45
N ALA A 536 3.02 12.18 -5.15
CA ALA A 536 3.81 13.25 -4.55
C ALA A 536 3.67 14.54 -5.37
N LEU A 537 3.25 15.63 -4.72
CA LEU A 537 3.18 16.94 -5.34
C LEU A 537 4.58 17.47 -5.63
N GLU A 538 4.79 17.98 -6.84
CA GLU A 538 6.02 18.68 -7.19
C GLU A 538 6.10 20.03 -6.45
N LYS A 539 7.30 20.62 -6.40
CA LYS A 539 7.51 21.89 -5.70
C LYS A 539 6.79 23.04 -6.43
N ILE A 540 5.80 23.62 -5.76
CA ILE A 540 5.14 24.87 -6.09
C ILE A 540 6.01 26.00 -5.54
N SER A 541 6.43 26.92 -6.41
CA SER A 541 7.22 28.08 -6.00
C SER A 541 6.34 29.13 -5.33
N ASP A 542 6.92 29.89 -4.40
CA ASP A 542 6.26 31.05 -3.82
C ASP A 542 5.87 32.05 -4.92
N VAL A 543 4.70 32.65 -4.78
CA VAL A 543 4.10 33.55 -5.77
C VAL A 543 4.08 34.96 -5.20
N LYS A 544 4.61 35.92 -5.96
CA LYS A 544 4.50 37.35 -5.66
C LYS A 544 3.59 37.99 -6.69
N THR A 545 2.55 38.67 -6.23
CA THR A 545 1.62 39.40 -7.09
C THR A 545 1.14 40.68 -6.40
N THR A 546 0.33 41.47 -7.10
CA THR A 546 -0.27 42.71 -6.60
C THR A 546 -1.74 42.47 -6.32
N ASP A 547 -2.25 43.01 -5.20
CA ASP A 547 -3.67 42.95 -4.87
C ASP A 547 -4.52 43.55 -6.00
N GLY A 548 -5.65 42.93 -6.32
CA GLY A 548 -6.50 43.30 -7.45
C GLY A 548 -5.98 42.93 -8.84
N THR A 549 -4.81 42.29 -8.97
CA THR A 549 -4.27 41.84 -10.27
C THR A 549 -4.41 40.32 -10.43
N PRO A 550 -4.98 39.81 -11.54
CA PRO A 550 -5.04 38.37 -11.81
C PRO A 550 -3.67 37.71 -11.74
N ILE A 551 -3.57 36.55 -11.07
CA ILE A 551 -2.33 35.77 -11.09
C ILE A 551 -2.20 35.02 -12.42
N ALA A 552 -0.97 34.71 -12.83
CA ALA A 552 -0.75 33.64 -13.79
C ALA A 552 -1.27 32.32 -13.18
N PRO A 553 -2.09 31.53 -13.88
CA PRO A 553 -2.62 30.28 -13.34
C PRO A 553 -1.49 29.35 -12.90
N ILE A 554 -1.59 28.82 -11.68
CA ILE A 554 -0.62 27.88 -11.13
C ILE A 554 -1.20 26.49 -11.32
N LYS A 555 -0.55 25.67 -12.14
CA LYS A 555 -0.94 24.27 -12.30
C LYS A 555 -0.21 23.43 -11.25
N VAL A 556 -0.98 22.75 -10.40
CA VAL A 556 -0.45 21.74 -9.49
C VAL A 556 -0.06 20.51 -10.30
N THR A 557 1.18 20.06 -10.15
CA THR A 557 1.73 18.88 -10.80
C THR A 557 2.13 17.83 -9.76
N SER A 558 2.05 16.56 -10.14
CA SER A 558 2.35 15.42 -9.29
C SER A 558 3.21 14.39 -10.02
N THR A 559 3.99 13.65 -9.24
CA THR A 559 4.63 12.40 -9.65
C THR A 559 3.93 11.24 -8.95
N GLY A 560 4.03 10.02 -9.50
CA GLY A 560 3.39 8.83 -8.91
C GLY A 560 1.86 8.85 -8.94
N ASN A 561 1.26 9.74 -9.77
CA ASN A 561 -0.18 9.82 -10.00
C ASN A 561 -0.69 8.54 -10.66
N ASP A 562 -1.72 7.92 -10.09
CA ASP A 562 -2.30 6.70 -10.59
C ASP A 562 -3.36 7.01 -11.67
N PRO A 563 -3.13 6.66 -12.94
CA PRO A 563 -4.08 6.94 -14.01
C PRO A 563 -5.40 6.15 -13.88
N ALA A 564 -5.48 5.15 -12.99
CA ALA A 564 -6.69 4.40 -12.73
C ALA A 564 -7.61 5.05 -11.67
N LEU A 565 -7.13 6.08 -10.97
CA LEU A 565 -7.84 6.71 -9.86
C LEU A 565 -8.24 8.15 -10.22
N ALA A 566 -9.37 8.60 -9.69
CA ALA A 566 -9.79 9.99 -9.86
C ALA A 566 -9.06 10.91 -8.89
N ASP A 567 -8.63 12.07 -9.36
CA ASP A 567 -7.93 13.08 -8.57
C ASP A 567 -8.91 14.09 -7.98
N THR A 568 -8.68 14.51 -6.75
CA THR A 568 -9.36 15.65 -6.13
C THR A 568 -8.34 16.59 -5.49
N TYR A 569 -8.36 17.84 -5.92
CA TYR A 569 -7.48 18.89 -5.43
C TYR A 569 -8.23 19.82 -4.47
N SER A 570 -7.53 20.26 -3.43
CA SER A 570 -8.02 21.26 -2.48
C SER A 570 -6.88 22.20 -2.08
N ALA A 571 -7.25 23.40 -1.64
CA ALA A 571 -6.30 24.39 -1.18
C ALA A 571 -6.87 25.15 0.02
N GLU A 572 -6.09 25.21 1.09
CA GLU A 572 -6.37 25.94 2.32
C GLU A 572 -5.48 27.19 2.37
N GLY A 573 -5.99 28.30 2.91
CA GLY A 573 -5.20 29.53 3.08
C GLY A 573 -5.06 30.40 1.83
N LEU A 574 -5.79 30.11 0.74
CA LEU A 574 -5.82 30.97 -0.43
C LEU A 574 -6.34 32.38 -0.08
N PRO A 575 -5.68 33.46 -0.55
CA PRO A 575 -6.24 34.81 -0.46
C PRO A 575 -7.62 34.88 -1.11
N ALA A 576 -8.50 35.72 -0.55
CA ALA A 576 -9.83 35.96 -1.12
C ALA A 576 -9.74 36.33 -2.60
N GLY A 577 -10.59 35.72 -3.45
CA GLY A 577 -10.59 35.91 -4.90
C GLY A 577 -9.73 34.93 -5.69
N LEU A 578 -8.85 34.15 -5.03
CA LEU A 578 -8.23 32.96 -5.61
C LEU A 578 -9.04 31.70 -5.30
N LYS A 579 -9.04 30.76 -6.23
CA LYS A 579 -9.67 29.44 -6.08
C LYS A 579 -8.81 28.37 -6.74
N ILE A 580 -8.91 27.14 -6.23
CA ILE A 580 -8.39 25.95 -6.90
C ILE A 580 -9.55 25.22 -7.59
N ASN A 581 -9.34 24.79 -8.82
CA ASN A 581 -10.23 23.84 -9.48
C ASN A 581 -9.98 22.43 -8.91
N ALA A 582 -11.02 21.84 -8.31
CA ALA A 582 -10.91 20.55 -7.64
C ALA A 582 -10.62 19.36 -8.57
N GLU A 583 -10.87 19.50 -9.88
CA GLU A 583 -10.64 18.44 -10.88
C GLU A 583 -9.29 18.62 -11.59
N THR A 584 -8.88 19.86 -11.86
CA THR A 584 -7.68 20.13 -12.67
C THR A 584 -6.46 20.55 -11.86
N GLY A 585 -6.64 20.85 -10.57
CA GLY A 585 -5.57 21.37 -9.72
C GLY A 585 -5.08 22.76 -10.11
N GLN A 586 -5.80 23.47 -10.99
CA GLN A 586 -5.44 24.82 -11.42
C GLN A 586 -5.86 25.86 -10.38
N ILE A 587 -4.91 26.63 -9.86
CA ILE A 587 -5.16 27.77 -8.99
C ILE A 587 -5.18 29.03 -9.85
N GLU A 588 -6.27 29.79 -9.78
CA GLU A 588 -6.47 30.99 -10.59
C GLU A 588 -7.38 31.99 -9.90
N GLY A 589 -7.46 33.19 -10.46
CA GLY A 589 -8.31 34.27 -10.00
C GLY A 589 -7.55 35.58 -9.78
N THR A 590 -8.22 36.50 -9.12
CA THR A 590 -7.71 37.83 -8.79
C THR A 590 -7.76 37.99 -7.28
N PRO A 591 -6.63 38.09 -6.58
CA PRO A 591 -6.63 38.39 -5.15
C PRO A 591 -7.37 39.70 -4.92
N ALA A 592 -8.30 39.70 -3.97
CA ALA A 592 -9.14 40.85 -3.64
C ALA A 592 -9.19 40.99 -2.11
N VAL A 593 -8.05 41.34 -1.52
CA VAL A 593 -7.89 41.43 -0.06
C VAL A 593 -8.05 42.88 0.43
N GLY A 594 -7.83 43.86 -0.43
CA GLY A 594 -7.87 45.28 -0.10
C GLY A 594 -6.72 45.69 0.82
N ASN A 595 -5.52 45.14 0.63
CA ASN A 595 -4.39 45.38 1.53
C ASN A 595 -3.62 46.67 1.19
N THR A 596 -3.28 47.44 2.23
CA THR A 596 -2.45 48.65 2.16
C THR A 596 -0.96 48.39 2.35
N ASP A 597 -0.61 47.22 2.91
CA ASP A 597 0.76 46.76 3.13
C ASP A 597 0.97 45.38 2.49
N VAL A 598 2.22 44.93 2.38
CA VAL A 598 2.54 43.59 1.88
C VAL A 598 1.92 42.53 2.81
N LYS A 599 1.09 41.64 2.27
CA LYS A 599 0.51 40.49 3.00
C LYS A 599 1.06 39.17 2.49
N ASN A 600 1.24 38.22 3.41
CA ASN A 600 1.68 36.87 3.10
C ASN A 600 0.59 35.87 3.49
N PHE A 601 0.35 34.90 2.61
CA PHE A 601 -0.60 33.82 2.81
C PHE A 601 0.15 32.50 2.66
N ASP A 602 0.08 31.66 3.67
CA ASP A 602 0.59 30.29 3.59
C ASP A 602 -0.52 29.42 3.01
N VAL A 603 -0.33 28.99 1.77
CA VAL A 603 -1.31 28.21 1.01
C VAL A 603 -0.89 26.75 1.06
N LYS A 604 -1.73 25.90 1.65
CA LYS A 604 -1.55 24.45 1.66
C LYS A 604 -2.41 23.83 0.58
N VAL A 605 -1.78 23.21 -0.41
CA VAL A 605 -2.44 22.45 -1.47
C VAL A 605 -2.39 20.97 -1.13
N THR A 606 -3.50 20.27 -1.36
CA THR A 606 -3.61 18.82 -1.16
C THR A 606 -4.22 18.17 -2.39
N LEU A 607 -3.54 17.14 -2.90
CA LEU A 607 -4.06 16.19 -3.89
C LEU A 607 -4.41 14.90 -3.15
N THR A 608 -5.64 14.42 -3.35
CA THR A 608 -6.09 13.11 -2.88
C THR A 608 -6.61 12.31 -4.07
N GLU A 609 -6.13 11.09 -4.22
CA GLU A 609 -6.65 10.14 -5.21
C GLU A 609 -7.79 9.31 -4.60
N ALA A 610 -8.70 8.85 -5.45
CA ALA A 610 -9.75 7.91 -5.05
C ALA A 610 -9.16 6.66 -4.38
N GLU A 611 -9.95 5.99 -3.53
CA GLU A 611 -9.51 4.81 -2.81
C GLU A 611 -9.20 3.64 -3.79
N ASP A 612 -8.09 2.95 -3.53
CA ASP A 612 -7.47 1.97 -4.42
C ASP A 612 -7.66 0.52 -3.98
N GLY A 613 -8.55 0.22 -3.04
CA GLY A 613 -8.82 -1.07 -2.41
C GLY A 613 -7.98 -1.36 -1.15
N THR A 614 -6.93 -0.59 -0.86
CA THR A 614 -6.00 -0.86 0.25
C THR A 614 -6.49 -0.38 1.61
N GLY A 615 -7.42 0.58 1.64
CA GLY A 615 -7.79 1.35 2.82
C GLY A 615 -6.71 2.34 3.29
N ILE A 616 -5.61 2.49 2.55
CA ILE A 616 -4.53 3.42 2.87
C ILE A 616 -4.67 4.64 1.94
N PRO A 617 -4.91 5.84 2.47
CA PRO A 617 -5.05 7.04 1.66
C PRO A 617 -3.87 7.29 0.73
N ARG A 618 -4.16 7.73 -0.49
CA ARG A 618 -3.18 8.21 -1.47
C ARG A 618 -3.31 9.72 -1.55
N THR A 619 -2.55 10.40 -0.69
CA THR A 619 -2.66 11.86 -0.52
C THR A 619 -1.27 12.48 -0.42
N SER A 620 -1.08 13.60 -1.12
CA SER A 620 0.10 14.44 -0.98
C SER A 620 -0.30 15.88 -0.71
N SER A 621 0.45 16.56 0.16
CA SER A 621 0.22 17.97 0.48
C SER A 621 1.52 18.76 0.45
N GLN A 622 1.42 20.03 0.07
CA GLN A 622 2.55 20.96 0.08
C GLN A 622 2.08 22.35 0.47
N THR A 623 2.95 23.15 1.09
CA THR A 623 2.70 24.55 1.41
C THR A 623 3.64 25.45 0.61
N PHE A 624 3.10 26.53 0.05
CA PHE A 624 3.85 27.60 -0.59
C PHE A 624 3.29 28.96 -0.14
N LYS A 625 4.04 30.03 -0.35
CA LYS A 625 3.64 31.38 0.07
C LYS A 625 3.09 32.18 -1.11
N VAL A 626 1.95 32.84 -0.91
CA VAL A 626 1.46 33.92 -1.78
C VAL A 626 1.70 35.25 -1.10
N THR A 627 2.56 36.08 -1.67
CA THR A 627 2.83 37.44 -1.21
C THR A 627 2.08 38.44 -2.09
N LEU A 628 1.17 39.20 -1.49
CA LEU A 628 0.44 40.29 -2.14
C LEU A 628 1.10 41.62 -1.78
N ALA A 629 1.67 42.30 -2.78
CA ALA A 629 1.98 43.72 -2.67
C ALA A 629 0.67 44.53 -2.69
N PRO A 630 0.60 45.66 -1.97
CA PRO A 630 -0.55 46.55 -2.09
C PRO A 630 -0.67 47.03 -3.55
N ASN A 631 -1.89 47.08 -4.07
CA ASN A 631 -2.11 47.73 -5.36
C ASN A 631 -1.69 49.19 -5.19
N PRO A 632 -0.72 49.71 -5.96
CA PRO A 632 -0.44 51.13 -5.90
C PRO A 632 -1.76 51.84 -6.19
N THR A 633 -2.27 52.54 -5.16
CA THR A 633 -3.30 53.55 -5.36
C THR A 633 -2.85 54.35 -6.59
N PRO A 634 -3.70 54.53 -7.62
CA PRO A 634 -3.33 55.36 -8.75
C PRO A 634 -2.72 56.62 -8.16
N ALA A 635 -1.48 56.95 -8.54
CA ALA A 635 -0.88 58.21 -8.15
C ALA A 635 -1.97 59.27 -8.41
N PRO A 636 -2.29 60.16 -7.43
CA PRO A 636 -3.19 61.25 -7.73
C PRO A 636 -2.70 61.84 -9.04
N ALA A 637 -3.59 61.88 -10.05
CA ALA A 637 -3.25 62.39 -11.37
C ALA A 637 -2.40 63.65 -11.16
N PRO A 638 -1.26 63.82 -11.86
CA PRO A 638 -0.44 65.01 -11.66
C PRO A 638 -1.41 66.19 -11.74
N GLU A 639 -1.41 67.04 -10.72
CA GLU A 639 -2.21 68.26 -10.76
C GLU A 639 -2.03 68.85 -12.15
N PRO A 640 -3.12 69.08 -12.92
CA PRO A 640 -2.98 69.58 -14.27
C PRO A 640 -2.13 70.84 -14.18
N GLY A 641 -0.92 70.77 -14.74
CA GLY A 641 -0.08 71.94 -14.91
C GLY A 641 -0.93 72.96 -15.65
N VAL A 642 -1.30 74.03 -14.94
CA VAL A 642 -2.14 75.10 -15.46
C VAL A 642 -1.32 75.79 -16.56
N VAL A 643 -1.52 75.36 -17.80
CA VAL A 643 -1.15 76.15 -18.97
C VAL A 643 -2.25 77.18 -19.13
N SER A 644 -2.07 78.33 -18.48
CA SER A 644 -2.93 79.50 -18.62
C SER A 644 -2.83 80.03 -20.05
N VAL A 645 -3.72 79.59 -20.94
CA VAL A 645 -3.95 80.25 -22.23
C VAL A 645 -4.99 81.33 -22.00
N VAL A 646 -4.60 82.60 -22.12
CA VAL A 646 -5.53 83.74 -22.11
C VAL A 646 -6.28 83.73 -23.45
N PRO A 647 -7.60 83.48 -23.50
CA PRO A 647 -8.36 83.69 -24.72
C PRO A 647 -8.41 85.19 -25.05
N ASN A 648 -8.33 85.54 -26.34
CA ASN A 648 -8.73 86.87 -26.79
C ASN A 648 -10.14 87.19 -26.24
N ALA A 649 -10.35 88.44 -25.83
CA ALA A 649 -11.58 88.88 -25.16
C ALA A 649 -12.86 88.30 -25.81
N PRO A 650 -13.87 87.87 -25.02
CA PRO A 650 -15.08 87.26 -25.55
C PRO A 650 -15.73 88.17 -26.59
N VAL A 651 -16.04 87.60 -27.75
CA VAL A 651 -16.67 88.32 -28.86
C VAL A 651 -18.01 88.85 -28.38
N PHE A 652 -18.26 90.14 -28.58
CA PHE A 652 -19.50 90.79 -28.18
C PHE A 652 -20.69 90.06 -28.81
N PRO A 653 -21.66 89.56 -28.01
CA PRO A 653 -22.92 89.07 -28.57
C PRO A 653 -23.62 90.20 -29.30
N ASP A 654 -24.29 89.89 -30.40
CA ASP A 654 -25.07 90.85 -31.16
C ASP A 654 -26.56 90.58 -30.95
N ALA A 655 -27.31 91.60 -30.56
CA ALA A 655 -28.76 91.53 -30.41
C ALA A 655 -29.40 92.22 -31.62
N SER A 656 -30.29 91.49 -32.29
CA SER A 656 -31.11 92.02 -33.37
C SER A 656 -32.55 92.07 -32.89
N ASP A 657 -33.14 93.26 -32.98
CA ASP A 657 -34.56 93.51 -32.69
C ASP A 657 -35.26 93.86 -34.01
N PRO A 658 -35.72 92.87 -34.80
CA PRO A 658 -36.31 93.14 -36.11
C PRO A 658 -37.58 93.98 -35.96
N VAL A 659 -37.77 94.99 -36.80
CA VAL A 659 -38.98 95.84 -36.78
C VAL A 659 -40.16 95.23 -37.56
N THR A 660 -40.03 93.98 -38.03
CA THR A 660 -41.02 93.34 -38.91
C THR A 660 -42.16 92.66 -38.17
N CYS A 661 -42.05 92.46 -36.85
CA CYS A 661 -43.03 91.79 -35.98
C CYS A 661 -43.44 90.35 -36.36
N THR A 662 -42.83 89.80 -37.41
CA THR A 662 -42.94 88.41 -37.85
C THR A 662 -41.72 87.58 -37.43
N VAL A 663 -40.64 88.23 -37.00
CA VAL A 663 -39.41 87.60 -36.51
C VAL A 663 -39.19 88.08 -35.08
N LYS A 664 -39.07 87.14 -34.13
CA LYS A 664 -38.78 87.49 -32.74
C LYS A 664 -37.42 88.18 -32.61
N PRO A 665 -37.24 89.09 -31.63
CA PRO A 665 -35.93 89.53 -31.17
C PRO A 665 -35.02 88.34 -30.88
N PHE A 666 -33.74 88.47 -31.21
CA PHE A 666 -32.78 87.40 -30.96
C PHE A 666 -31.38 87.92 -30.66
N VAL A 667 -30.65 87.14 -29.87
CA VAL A 667 -29.21 87.32 -29.68
C VAL A 667 -28.46 86.24 -30.43
N THR A 668 -27.39 86.62 -31.13
CA THR A 668 -26.47 85.68 -31.77
C THR A 668 -25.15 85.63 -31.00
N LEU A 669 -24.71 84.42 -30.65
CA LEU A 669 -23.46 84.12 -29.99
C LEU A 669 -22.45 83.55 -30.99
N GLN A 670 -21.23 84.09 -30.97
CA GLN A 670 -20.09 83.51 -31.68
C GLN A 670 -19.31 82.59 -30.71
N PRO A 671 -19.21 81.28 -30.99
CA PRO A 671 -18.47 80.36 -30.12
C PRO A 671 -17.04 80.84 -29.91
N THR A 672 -16.65 81.05 -28.65
CA THR A 672 -15.28 81.46 -28.28
C THR A 672 -14.64 80.30 -27.51
N LYS A 673 -13.49 79.81 -27.99
CA LYS A 673 -12.79 78.68 -27.36
C LYS A 673 -12.48 79.00 -25.89
N GLY A 674 -12.91 78.13 -24.98
CA GLY A 674 -12.69 78.29 -23.54
C GLY A 674 -13.69 79.19 -22.82
N VAL A 675 -14.76 79.64 -23.51
CA VAL A 675 -15.84 80.44 -22.92
C VAL A 675 -17.16 79.69 -23.03
N SER A 676 -17.90 79.61 -21.92
CA SER A 676 -19.29 79.17 -21.87
C SER A 676 -20.20 80.38 -21.74
N TYR A 677 -21.33 80.37 -22.44
CA TYR A 677 -22.33 81.44 -22.38
C TYR A 677 -23.62 80.91 -21.78
N SER A 678 -24.27 81.74 -20.96
CA SER A 678 -25.64 81.53 -20.49
C SER A 678 -26.50 82.70 -20.95
N VAL A 679 -27.65 82.43 -21.57
CA VAL A 679 -28.58 83.44 -22.08
C VAL A 679 -29.88 83.32 -21.29
N THR A 680 -30.31 84.42 -20.69
CA THR A 680 -31.48 84.44 -19.79
C THR A 680 -32.42 85.58 -20.09
N VAL A 681 -33.72 85.37 -19.88
CA VAL A 681 -34.76 86.41 -19.86
C VAL A 681 -35.56 86.23 -18.58
N ASP A 682 -35.78 87.32 -17.83
CA ASP A 682 -36.46 87.28 -16.51
C ASP A 682 -35.87 86.22 -15.55
N GLY A 683 -34.55 85.97 -15.64
CA GLY A 683 -33.83 84.99 -14.82
C GLY A 683 -33.99 83.52 -15.26
N LYS A 684 -34.74 83.23 -16.32
CA LYS A 684 -34.87 81.88 -16.90
C LYS A 684 -33.93 81.72 -18.08
N GLU A 685 -33.25 80.58 -18.15
CA GLU A 685 -32.34 80.24 -19.25
C GLU A 685 -33.10 79.93 -20.54
N LEU A 686 -32.61 80.46 -21.66
CA LEU A 686 -33.16 80.22 -22.99
C LEU A 686 -32.39 79.10 -23.69
N ASP A 687 -33.13 78.23 -24.36
CA ASP A 687 -32.57 77.28 -25.32
C ASP A 687 -32.28 78.00 -26.65
N TRP A 688 -31.29 77.52 -27.40
CA TRP A 688 -31.04 78.03 -28.75
C TRP A 688 -32.13 77.56 -29.74
N VAL A 689 -32.23 78.25 -30.87
CA VAL A 689 -33.14 77.88 -31.95
C VAL A 689 -32.69 76.57 -32.61
N GLU A 690 -33.60 75.60 -32.73
CA GLU A 690 -33.31 74.30 -33.36
C GLU A 690 -32.71 74.48 -34.78
N GLY A 691 -31.56 73.86 -35.04
CA GLY A 691 -30.82 74.02 -36.29
C GLY A 691 -29.86 75.22 -36.35
N ASN A 692 -29.89 76.14 -35.38
CA ASN A 692 -28.92 77.24 -35.25
C ASN A 692 -28.49 77.44 -33.79
N PRO A 693 -27.46 76.72 -33.33
CA PRO A 693 -27.08 76.71 -31.92
C PRO A 693 -26.42 78.04 -31.48
N SER A 694 -26.18 78.97 -32.39
CA SER A 694 -25.70 80.31 -32.06
C SER A 694 -26.80 81.34 -31.82
N ARG A 695 -28.08 81.02 -32.02
CA ARG A 695 -29.19 82.00 -31.96
C ARG A 695 -30.15 81.70 -30.82
N PHE A 696 -30.51 82.73 -30.05
CA PHE A 696 -31.46 82.66 -28.93
C PHE A 696 -32.56 83.69 -29.12
N GLU A 697 -33.80 83.24 -29.26
CA GLU A 697 -34.96 84.10 -29.47
C GLU A 697 -35.65 84.46 -28.15
N TYR A 698 -36.11 85.70 -28.03
CA TYR A 698 -36.87 86.19 -26.89
C TYR A 698 -38.05 87.06 -27.35
N ASP A 699 -39.00 87.31 -26.45
CA ASP A 699 -40.18 88.09 -26.79
C ASP A 699 -39.90 89.61 -26.77
N TYR A 700 -40.61 90.35 -27.61
CA TYR A 700 -40.61 91.83 -27.58
C TYR A 700 -40.98 92.36 -26.19
N GLY A 701 -40.39 93.48 -25.80
CA GLY A 701 -40.57 94.09 -24.47
C GLY A 701 -39.81 93.39 -23.34
N LYS A 702 -39.03 92.33 -23.63
CA LYS A 702 -38.23 91.62 -22.63
C LYS A 702 -36.76 92.02 -22.68
N THR A 703 -36.10 91.94 -21.52
CA THR A 703 -34.65 92.10 -21.40
C THR A 703 -33.97 90.74 -21.45
N VAL A 704 -33.12 90.53 -22.45
CA VAL A 704 -32.22 89.38 -22.54
C VAL A 704 -30.88 89.72 -21.90
N VAL A 705 -30.33 88.80 -21.12
CA VAL A 705 -29.03 88.92 -20.46
C VAL A 705 -28.15 87.75 -20.86
N VAL A 706 -26.99 88.04 -21.44
CA VAL A 706 -25.96 87.05 -21.77
C VAL A 706 -24.81 87.17 -20.77
N LYS A 707 -24.42 86.06 -20.14
CA LYS A 707 -23.24 85.98 -19.26
C LYS A 707 -22.23 84.98 -19.80
N ALA A 708 -20.98 85.42 -19.94
CA ALA A 708 -19.83 84.61 -20.29
C ALA A 708 -19.07 84.16 -19.03
N LYS A 709 -18.68 82.88 -18.97
CA LYS A 709 -17.81 82.32 -17.94
C LYS A 709 -16.69 81.52 -18.60
N ALA A 710 -15.48 81.58 -18.04
CA ALA A 710 -14.41 80.68 -18.46
C ALA A 710 -14.85 79.23 -18.21
N VAL A 711 -14.62 78.37 -19.20
CA VAL A 711 -14.69 76.91 -19.01
C VAL A 711 -13.48 76.51 -18.15
N GLU A 712 -13.63 75.43 -17.37
CA GLU A 712 -12.55 74.88 -16.55
C GLU A 712 -11.24 74.73 -17.34
N GLY A 713 -10.13 75.26 -16.80
CA GLY A 713 -8.84 75.33 -17.48
C GLY A 713 -8.54 76.63 -18.25
N PHE A 714 -9.49 77.57 -18.34
CA PHE A 714 -9.30 78.89 -18.94
C PHE A 714 -9.47 80.03 -17.94
N VAL A 715 -8.91 81.20 -18.24
CA VAL A 715 -9.14 82.45 -17.47
C VAL A 715 -9.53 83.55 -18.46
N LEU A 716 -10.64 84.24 -18.23
CA LEU A 716 -11.01 85.42 -19.04
C LEU A 716 -10.01 86.56 -18.79
N ALA A 717 -9.64 87.30 -19.83
CA ALA A 717 -8.71 88.42 -19.70
C ALA A 717 -9.16 89.41 -18.60
N LYS A 718 -8.21 89.90 -17.80
CA LYS A 718 -8.48 90.84 -16.70
C LYS A 718 -9.17 92.10 -17.27
N GLY A 719 -10.39 92.40 -16.82
CA GLY A 719 -11.19 93.52 -17.30
C GLY A 719 -12.10 93.21 -18.51
N ALA A 720 -12.15 91.96 -18.98
CA ALA A 720 -13.09 91.56 -20.02
C ALA A 720 -14.54 91.79 -19.58
N LYS A 721 -15.37 92.34 -20.47
CA LYS A 721 -16.82 92.39 -20.26
C LYS A 721 -17.38 90.98 -20.34
N THR A 722 -18.03 90.52 -19.28
CA THR A 722 -18.55 89.15 -19.15
C THR A 722 -20.07 89.10 -19.10
N GLN A 723 -20.73 90.25 -19.18
CA GLN A 723 -22.19 90.35 -19.16
C GLN A 723 -22.66 91.44 -20.11
N TRP A 724 -23.69 91.12 -20.88
CA TRP A 724 -24.38 92.03 -21.78
C TRP A 724 -25.89 91.90 -21.57
N SER A 725 -26.62 92.99 -21.81
CA SER A 725 -28.07 92.99 -21.72
C SER A 725 -28.68 93.91 -22.75
N TRP A 726 -29.76 93.47 -23.39
CA TRP A 726 -30.54 94.23 -24.35
C TRP A 726 -32.01 94.11 -24.00
N THR A 727 -32.76 95.19 -24.16
CA THR A 727 -34.21 95.18 -23.97
C THR A 727 -34.85 95.41 -25.33
N ALA A 728 -35.58 94.42 -25.83
CA ALA A 728 -36.31 94.58 -27.08
C ALA A 728 -37.42 95.63 -26.89
N PRO A 729 -37.72 96.44 -27.92
CA PRO A 729 -38.89 97.29 -27.93
C PRO A 729 -40.16 96.45 -27.76
N THR A 730 -41.21 97.05 -27.22
CA THR A 730 -42.53 96.44 -27.13
C THR A 730 -43.21 96.40 -28.51
N LEU A 731 -44.15 95.50 -28.71
CA LEU A 731 -44.93 95.44 -29.96
C LEU A 731 -45.73 96.74 -30.22
N ASP A 732 -46.13 97.44 -29.15
CA ASP A 732 -46.80 98.73 -29.20
C ASP A 732 -45.86 99.83 -29.72
N GLU A 733 -44.60 99.84 -29.27
CA GLU A 733 -43.56 100.75 -29.78
C GLU A 733 -43.23 100.50 -31.27
N LEU A 734 -43.49 99.29 -31.78
CA LEU A 734 -43.29 98.91 -33.18
C LEU A 734 -44.54 99.03 -34.06
N GLY A 735 -45.71 99.38 -33.49
CA GLY A 735 -46.96 99.57 -34.25
C GLY A 735 -47.60 98.28 -34.76
N CYS A 736 -47.34 97.14 -34.12
CA CYS A 736 -47.74 95.82 -34.61
C CYS A 736 -49.04 95.32 -33.98
N THR A 737 -50.12 95.31 -34.75
CA THR A 737 -51.47 94.95 -34.27
C THR A 737 -51.74 93.44 -34.40
N THR A 738 -52.13 92.81 -33.29
CA THR A 738 -52.40 91.37 -33.17
C THR A 738 -53.80 91.00 -33.65
N THR A 739 -53.94 90.60 -34.92
CA THR A 739 -55.13 89.83 -35.36
C THR A 739 -54.74 88.76 -36.39
N PRO A 740 -54.91 87.46 -36.11
CA PRO A 740 -54.55 86.38 -37.04
C PRO A 740 -55.69 86.09 -38.04
N LYS A 741 -55.34 85.80 -39.30
CA LYS A 741 -56.25 85.30 -40.35
C LYS A 741 -55.99 83.79 -40.57
N PRO A 742 -57.00 82.91 -40.66
CA PRO A 742 -56.80 81.46 -40.62
C PRO A 742 -56.67 80.78 -42.00
N GLU A 743 -55.81 79.74 -42.01
CA GLU A 743 -55.78 78.49 -42.82
C GLU A 743 -55.61 78.58 -44.36
N PRO A 744 -55.02 77.57 -45.07
CA PRO A 744 -55.42 76.15 -44.99
C PRO A 744 -54.32 75.06 -45.18
N LYS A 745 -54.70 73.81 -44.82
CA LYS A 745 -54.03 72.54 -45.17
C LYS A 745 -54.39 72.09 -46.60
N PRO A 746 -53.51 71.36 -47.32
CA PRO A 746 -53.85 69.98 -47.68
C PRO A 746 -52.67 68.97 -47.80
N THR A 747 -53.10 67.70 -47.73
CA THR A 747 -52.55 66.33 -47.95
C THR A 747 -51.92 66.05 -49.34
N PRO A 748 -51.60 64.78 -49.71
CA PRO A 748 -50.78 63.70 -49.11
C PRO A 748 -49.75 63.13 -50.16
N ASP A 749 -48.90 62.15 -49.82
CA ASP A 749 -48.22 61.32 -50.84
C ASP A 749 -47.85 59.90 -50.32
N PRO A 750 -47.61 58.91 -51.22
CA PRO A 750 -47.90 57.50 -51.01
C PRO A 750 -46.67 56.59 -50.77
N LYS A 751 -46.95 55.40 -50.23
CA LYS A 751 -46.12 54.16 -50.14
C LYS A 751 -45.38 53.82 -51.45
N PRO A 752 -44.30 52.98 -51.50
CA PRO A 752 -44.11 51.74 -50.70
C PRO A 752 -42.66 51.30 -50.31
N THR A 753 -42.62 50.34 -49.37
CA THR A 753 -41.68 49.25 -48.96
C THR A 753 -40.50 48.81 -49.89
N PRO A 754 -39.50 47.99 -49.45
CA PRO A 754 -39.43 47.16 -48.22
C PRO A 754 -38.11 47.19 -47.41
N ASP A 755 -38.24 46.73 -46.16
CA ASP A 755 -37.23 46.45 -45.13
C ASP A 755 -36.07 45.53 -45.57
N PRO A 756 -34.91 45.61 -44.89
CA PRO A 756 -34.65 44.57 -43.90
C PRO A 756 -34.02 45.05 -42.58
N LYS A 757 -34.53 44.45 -41.49
CA LYS A 757 -33.87 44.19 -40.19
C LYS A 757 -33.60 45.41 -39.30
N SER A 758 -34.45 45.57 -38.29
CA SER A 758 -34.05 46.17 -37.02
C SER A 758 -34.31 45.21 -35.85
N THR A 759 -33.25 44.89 -35.12
CA THR A 759 -33.36 44.47 -33.72
C THR A 759 -33.07 45.70 -32.89
N ILE A 760 -34.05 46.05 -32.09
CA ILE A 760 -34.13 47.21 -31.20
C ILE A 760 -33.06 47.09 -30.10
N ILE A 761 -32.24 48.13 -29.94
CA ILE A 761 -31.65 48.52 -28.66
C ILE A 761 -32.26 49.88 -28.31
N ALA A 762 -33.06 49.89 -27.24
CA ALA A 762 -33.51 51.12 -26.61
C ALA A 762 -32.32 51.82 -25.94
N GLN A 763 -32.04 53.07 -26.31
CA GLN A 763 -31.28 53.99 -25.47
C GLN A 763 -32.12 55.22 -25.15
N ALA A 764 -32.08 55.56 -23.87
CA ALA A 764 -32.87 56.57 -23.19
C ALA A 764 -32.48 58.00 -23.56
N LYS A 765 -33.39 58.92 -23.25
CA LYS A 765 -33.27 60.39 -23.33
C LYS A 765 -31.90 60.90 -22.86
N ALA A 766 -31.21 61.63 -23.73
CA ALA A 766 -30.03 62.44 -23.36
C ALA A 766 -30.46 63.78 -22.74
N PRO A 767 -29.76 64.30 -21.71
CA PRO A 767 -30.06 65.58 -21.07
C PRO A 767 -29.55 66.79 -21.87
N LYS A 768 -30.04 67.97 -21.46
CA LYS A 768 -29.68 69.32 -21.92
C LYS A 768 -28.17 69.57 -21.86
N TYR A 769 -27.57 70.08 -22.93
CA TYR A 769 -26.17 70.50 -22.94
C TYR A 769 -26.03 71.95 -23.39
N ASN A 770 -24.99 72.63 -22.90
CA ASN A 770 -24.51 73.92 -23.37
C ASN A 770 -23.73 73.75 -24.70
N LEU A 771 -23.64 74.79 -25.53
CA LEU A 771 -22.69 74.79 -26.65
C LEU A 771 -21.26 74.71 -26.14
N VAL A 772 -20.66 73.53 -26.24
CA VAL A 772 -19.24 73.33 -26.02
C VAL A 772 -18.64 72.86 -27.34
N HIS A 773 -17.88 73.73 -28.01
CA HIS A 773 -17.18 73.38 -29.24
C HIS A 773 -15.78 72.86 -28.88
N THR A 774 -15.63 71.55 -28.73
CA THR A 774 -14.32 70.89 -28.66
C THR A 774 -13.87 70.57 -30.08
N GLY A 775 -13.02 71.42 -30.66
CA GLY A 775 -12.46 71.19 -31.99
C GLY A 775 -11.71 69.85 -32.06
N ALA A 776 -12.13 68.98 -32.97
CA ALA A 776 -11.40 67.77 -33.35
C ALA A 776 -10.46 68.11 -34.52
N THR A 777 -9.18 67.78 -34.37
CA THR A 777 -8.28 67.54 -35.50
C THR A 777 -7.72 66.14 -35.34
N VAL A 778 -7.83 65.36 -36.41
CA VAL A 778 -7.34 64.00 -36.61
C VAL A 778 -5.81 63.96 -36.51
N VAL A 779 -5.28 63.11 -35.60
CA VAL A 779 -4.26 62.06 -35.84
C VAL A 779 -4.51 60.95 -34.83
#